data_AF-A0A812F2D2-F1
#
_entry.id   AF-A0A812F2D2-F1
#
_cell.length_a   1.000
_cell.length_b   1.000
_cell.length_c   1.000
_cell.angle_alpha   90.00
_cell.angle_beta   90.00
_cell.angle_gamma   90.00
#
_symmetry.space_group_name_H-M   'P 1'
#
loop_
_entity.id
_entity.type
_entity.pdbx_description
1 polymer ?
#
loop_
_entity_poly.entity_id
_entity_poly.type
_entity_poly.pdbx_seq_one_letter_code
_entity_poly.pdbx_strand_id
1 'polypeptide(L)'
;MISHSHKHFLFAFILILSACIFAVPNEAFSQSTGTLNVSIKSENGDRVVPQGLVLKVFRGLDTLPLRELSPLNENPLAISSLPLNHRYKVEVYMNSMYAGVGFIDMKKEQEDLEITIKNTGGMRLNIFYKDGQTPIAGAAVTIKSHDGIAWSYSQTDINGNTLRVWLHPAIRDGDHYYAEVSLAKDISFKTAPIKLQPNVAQEFKITTSWPVIVDKLITVEVYNSTTNKVTKQDGSFVAELYDRQKNKVAQSEVTERGLAYFSKLQVNNYQLYIKSKDSSGSLKTVATKLMPVTESTSIVKVYINNPELNSDHLNCNCVAFRLDDVQDFFLAPAQIAVMSTFEKKQAPLTIGIIGSLIGTDQNLVNAIKLGLANGNLELASHSWNNRVMTQMPKPDQEKLIEDTNQRIRSVFGVTPTTFIPPENVFDETTIQVLKDNGFTHISSAATVKEPPPFTKSKFYQFPIVPYTAILNTATGIWEHVPNEQILNKIDESIFDYGYAVVMMHPYEFSLYDNGYTNKVNSTSVERLGALIDTIKSKDIKILPIGSIQDYDAPQAVKPNDEKPEQIPNCNCVAFRLDNVQDFWLNDVQNTVMNTFAESKTPLTLTVIGKFIGDDPKTVNAIKEKLNTSSVRIGSRGWEYLDHSAFDAERQAASVLQTNKKISDVFGVKASVFAPPYDAFSSQTIEAARQAGIKFFSASIVADKPPYQDSSIRHVPSTAYFENVISGDPFLSGTVQQKALTKVQLGVKQHGFAVISLQASDFAVKHQTFQNEVDQRKIDLLKSLISDIRSSGMSIVFLEMIPSMLDDSLISVPSWIKNNAGWWSEGKITDSEFTTGLEFLIEHKVLKIPPTKVGTGGTKNIPSWIKNNAGWWSEGKITDADFVKGIQYLIENGIISV
;
A
#
# COMPACT_ATOMS: atom_id res chain seq x y z
N MET A 1 -23.72 -47.02 -73.17
CA MET A 1 -25.00 -47.19 -72.45
C MET A 1 -24.64 -47.67 -71.05
N ILE A 2 -24.48 -46.76 -70.08
CA ILE A 2 -25.55 -46.16 -69.25
C ILE A 2 -26.25 -47.23 -68.39
N SER A 3 -26.35 -46.90 -67.10
CA SER A 3 -27.30 -47.41 -66.09
C SER A 3 -26.74 -48.47 -65.15
N HIS A 4 -26.15 -48.08 -64.01
CA HIS A 4 -26.83 -47.77 -62.74
C HIS A 4 -27.35 -49.00 -61.99
N SER A 5 -26.52 -49.54 -61.09
CA SER A 5 -26.85 -49.78 -59.67
C SER A 5 -25.75 -50.59 -58.98
N HIS A 6 -24.59 -49.97 -58.76
CA HIS A 6 -23.55 -50.48 -57.84
C HIS A 6 -23.35 -49.46 -56.72
N LYS A 7 -24.33 -49.36 -55.82
CA LYS A 7 -24.20 -48.60 -54.55
C LYS A 7 -24.87 -49.23 -53.32
N HIS A 8 -25.24 -50.52 -53.36
CA HIS A 8 -25.78 -51.20 -52.17
C HIS A 8 -25.14 -52.56 -51.81
N PHE A 9 -24.04 -52.96 -52.45
CA PHE A 9 -23.35 -54.23 -52.12
C PHE A 9 -22.04 -54.08 -51.33
N LEU A 10 -21.63 -52.85 -50.99
CA LEU A 10 -20.43 -52.59 -50.17
C LEU A 10 -20.74 -52.10 -48.74
N PHE A 11 -22.03 -52.05 -48.36
CA PHE A 11 -22.49 -51.65 -47.02
C PHE A 11 -23.01 -52.81 -46.15
N ALA A 12 -23.14 -54.01 -46.71
CA ALA A 12 -23.63 -55.19 -45.99
C ALA A 12 -22.52 -56.14 -45.49
N PHE A 13 -21.26 -55.93 -45.87
CA PHE A 13 -20.13 -56.78 -45.45
C PHE A 13 -19.22 -56.13 -44.39
N ILE A 14 -19.42 -54.85 -44.07
CA ILE A 14 -18.65 -54.12 -43.02
C ILE A 14 -19.43 -54.04 -41.69
N LEU A 15 -20.71 -54.40 -41.66
CA LEU A 15 -21.55 -54.41 -40.45
C LEU A 15 -21.72 -55.79 -39.80
N ILE A 16 -21.16 -56.86 -40.38
CA ILE A 16 -21.24 -58.23 -39.83
C ILE A 16 -19.91 -58.69 -39.20
N LEU A 17 -18.81 -57.94 -39.37
CA LEU A 17 -17.57 -58.11 -38.59
C LEU A 17 -17.50 -57.21 -37.34
N SER A 18 -18.60 -56.53 -37.00
CA SER A 18 -18.74 -55.68 -35.80
C SER A 18 -19.69 -56.27 -34.74
N ALA A 19 -20.20 -57.49 -34.94
CA ALA A 19 -21.19 -58.12 -34.06
C ALA A 19 -20.88 -59.58 -33.68
N CYS A 20 -19.64 -60.06 -33.87
CA CYS A 20 -19.18 -61.39 -33.43
C CYS A 20 -17.77 -61.36 -32.84
N ILE A 21 -17.51 -60.41 -31.93
CA ILE A 21 -16.52 -60.58 -30.85
C ILE A 21 -17.22 -60.15 -29.56
N PHE A 22 -18.22 -60.93 -29.16
CA PHE A 22 -18.68 -60.95 -27.77
C PHE A 22 -18.38 -62.35 -27.22
N ALA A 23 -17.81 -62.36 -26.02
CA ALA A 23 -17.53 -63.51 -25.17
C ALA A 23 -16.28 -64.36 -25.48
N VAL A 24 -15.11 -63.72 -25.51
CA VAL A 24 -14.11 -64.18 -24.54
C VAL A 24 -14.32 -63.28 -23.33
N PRO A 25 -14.61 -63.81 -22.12
CA PRO A 25 -14.49 -62.98 -20.94
C PRO A 25 -13.00 -62.60 -20.88
N ASN A 26 -12.67 -61.38 -21.30
CA ASN A 26 -11.60 -60.68 -20.63
C ASN A 26 -12.13 -60.49 -19.21
N GLU A 27 -11.94 -61.50 -18.36
CA GLU A 27 -11.66 -61.24 -16.96
C GLU A 27 -10.40 -60.37 -16.96
N ALA A 28 -10.58 -59.07 -17.24
CA ALA A 28 -9.79 -58.07 -16.57
C ALA A 28 -10.16 -58.30 -15.11
N PHE A 29 -9.41 -59.19 -14.45
CA PHE A 29 -9.43 -59.32 -13.01
C PHE A 29 -9.26 -57.89 -12.51
N SER A 30 -10.35 -57.30 -12.01
CA SER A 30 -10.27 -56.10 -11.21
C SER A 30 -9.39 -56.50 -10.05
N GLN A 31 -8.11 -56.16 -10.16
CA GLN A 31 -7.17 -56.50 -9.12
C GLN A 31 -7.60 -55.71 -7.91
N SER A 32 -8.11 -56.41 -6.89
CA SER A 32 -8.53 -55.80 -5.64
C SER A 32 -7.40 -54.90 -5.15
N THR A 33 -7.71 -53.65 -4.79
CA THR A 33 -6.74 -52.69 -4.30
C THR A 33 -7.01 -52.34 -2.85
N GLY A 34 -5.97 -52.06 -2.07
CA GLY A 34 -6.08 -51.56 -0.70
C GLY A 34 -5.41 -50.20 -0.52
N THR A 35 -5.50 -49.70 0.70
CA THR A 35 -4.90 -48.45 1.17
C THR A 35 -3.81 -48.76 2.19
N LEU A 36 -2.64 -48.17 2.00
CA LEU A 36 -1.53 -48.28 2.94
C LEU A 36 -1.39 -46.97 3.73
N ASN A 37 -1.60 -47.00 5.04
CA ASN A 37 -1.32 -45.85 5.89
C ASN A 37 0.15 -45.87 6.32
N VAL A 38 0.93 -44.88 5.91
CA VAL A 38 2.35 -44.80 6.21
C VAL A 38 2.59 -43.74 7.28
N SER A 39 3.24 -44.11 8.38
CA SER A 39 3.70 -43.18 9.42
C SER A 39 5.23 -43.15 9.46
N ILE A 40 5.81 -41.96 9.31
CA ILE A 40 7.25 -41.74 9.40
C ILE A 40 7.59 -41.17 10.78
N LYS A 41 8.45 -41.84 11.53
CA LYS A 41 8.86 -41.39 12.87
C LYS A 41 10.36 -41.21 12.97
N SER A 42 10.76 -40.30 13.83
CA SER A 42 12.16 -40.15 14.24
C SER A 42 12.55 -41.31 15.17
N GLU A 43 13.85 -41.48 15.44
CA GLU A 43 14.33 -42.50 16.39
C GLU A 43 13.81 -42.26 17.82
N ASN A 44 13.36 -41.04 18.13
CA ASN A 44 12.76 -40.69 19.42
C ASN A 44 11.25 -41.03 19.48
N GLY A 45 10.67 -41.53 18.38
CA GLY A 45 9.24 -41.86 18.28
C GLY A 45 8.34 -40.68 17.88
N ASP A 46 8.91 -39.48 17.74
CA ASP A 46 8.17 -38.29 17.28
C ASP A 46 7.81 -38.41 15.79
N ARG A 47 6.64 -37.90 15.42
CA ARG A 47 6.28 -37.82 14.00
C ARG A 47 7.12 -36.78 13.30
N VAL A 48 7.66 -37.17 12.16
CA VAL A 48 8.49 -36.30 11.34
C VAL A 48 7.62 -35.28 10.62
N VAL A 49 8.05 -34.02 10.62
CA VAL A 49 7.37 -32.95 9.90
C VAL A 49 7.47 -33.20 8.38
N PRO A 50 6.39 -33.06 7.59
CA PRO A 50 6.40 -33.45 6.17
C PRO A 50 7.30 -32.61 5.25
N GLN A 51 7.77 -31.44 5.69
CA GLN A 51 8.60 -30.55 4.88
C GLN A 51 9.93 -31.22 4.47
N GLY A 52 10.15 -31.35 3.17
CA GLY A 52 11.33 -32.01 2.60
C GLY A 52 11.27 -33.53 2.56
N LEU A 53 10.14 -34.12 2.94
CA LEU A 53 9.88 -35.56 2.90
C LEU A 53 9.39 -35.98 1.50
N VAL A 54 9.98 -37.05 0.96
CA VAL A 54 9.58 -37.69 -0.30
C VAL A 54 9.47 -39.19 -0.09
N LEU A 55 8.38 -39.79 -0.57
CA LEU A 55 8.21 -41.24 -0.56
C LEU A 55 8.25 -41.82 -1.96
N LYS A 56 9.02 -42.89 -2.16
CA LYS A 56 9.04 -43.65 -3.40
C LYS A 56 8.54 -45.06 -3.13
N VAL A 57 7.40 -45.40 -3.72
CA VAL A 57 6.73 -46.69 -3.55
C VAL A 57 7.06 -47.57 -4.74
N PHE A 58 7.60 -48.75 -4.48
CA PHE A 58 7.95 -49.76 -5.48
C PHE A 58 7.12 -51.01 -5.24
N ARG A 59 6.75 -51.70 -6.32
CA ARG A 59 6.12 -53.02 -6.23
C ARG A 59 7.22 -54.08 -6.35
N GLY A 60 7.33 -54.95 -5.36
CA GLY A 60 8.35 -56.01 -5.33
C GLY A 60 9.78 -55.47 -5.42
N LEU A 61 10.52 -55.95 -6.44
CA LEU A 61 11.92 -55.59 -6.71
C LEU A 61 12.07 -54.64 -7.91
N ASP A 62 10.97 -54.00 -8.32
CA ASP A 62 10.99 -53.04 -9.43
C ASP A 62 12.01 -51.91 -9.15
N THR A 63 12.73 -51.49 -10.19
CA THR A 63 13.75 -50.43 -10.12
C THR A 63 13.17 -49.04 -10.35
N LEU A 64 11.98 -48.95 -10.97
CA LEU A 64 11.23 -47.72 -11.15
C LEU A 64 10.11 -47.64 -10.11
N PRO A 65 9.90 -46.48 -9.47
CA PRO A 65 8.84 -46.34 -8.50
C PRO A 65 7.48 -46.45 -9.20
N LEU A 66 6.58 -47.23 -8.60
CA LEU A 66 5.16 -47.25 -8.97
C LEU A 66 4.52 -45.89 -8.67
N ARG A 67 4.94 -45.24 -7.58
CA ARG A 67 4.55 -43.88 -7.21
C ARG A 67 5.70 -43.15 -6.54
N GLU A 68 5.84 -41.88 -6.88
CA GLU A 68 6.67 -40.92 -6.17
C GLU A 68 5.74 -39.86 -5.57
N LEU A 69 5.82 -39.66 -4.26
CA LEU A 69 4.95 -38.76 -3.51
C LEU A 69 5.81 -37.62 -2.99
N SER A 70 5.65 -36.44 -3.60
CA SER A 70 6.32 -35.20 -3.25
C SER A 70 5.56 -34.00 -3.85
N PRO A 71 5.44 -32.86 -3.13
CA PRO A 71 5.71 -32.71 -1.71
C PRO A 71 4.70 -33.49 -0.86
N LEU A 72 5.09 -33.90 0.35
CA LEU A 72 4.19 -34.50 1.32
C LEU A 72 3.69 -33.45 2.31
N ASN A 73 2.41 -33.50 2.64
CA ASN A 73 1.73 -32.48 3.44
C ASN A 73 1.22 -33.00 4.79
N GLU A 74 1.21 -34.32 4.95
CA GLU A 74 0.75 -34.98 6.17
C GLU A 74 1.64 -36.19 6.48
N ASN A 75 1.76 -36.47 7.78
CA ASN A 75 2.39 -37.65 8.30
C ASN A 75 1.68 -38.03 9.61
N PRO A 76 0.96 -39.16 9.66
CA PRO A 76 0.86 -40.21 8.64
C PRO A 76 0.09 -39.79 7.39
N LEU A 77 0.30 -40.52 6.28
CA LEU A 77 -0.43 -40.35 5.02
C LEU A 77 -1.04 -41.66 4.54
N ALA A 78 -2.08 -41.60 3.73
CA ALA A 78 -2.71 -42.77 3.11
C ALA A 78 -2.32 -42.90 1.63
N ILE A 79 -1.85 -44.08 1.23
CA ILE A 79 -1.52 -44.43 -0.15
C ILE A 79 -2.59 -45.41 -0.67
N SER A 80 -3.62 -44.86 -1.32
CA SER A 80 -4.77 -45.62 -1.79
C SER A 80 -4.54 -46.32 -3.13
N SER A 81 -5.38 -47.29 -3.47
CA SER A 81 -5.39 -47.97 -4.77
C SER A 81 -4.10 -48.74 -5.07
N LEU A 82 -3.49 -49.36 -4.04
CA LEU A 82 -2.37 -50.28 -4.21
C LEU A 82 -2.92 -51.70 -4.45
N PRO A 83 -2.57 -52.38 -5.55
CA PRO A 83 -2.93 -53.77 -5.79
C PRO A 83 -2.64 -54.71 -4.61
N LEU A 84 -3.64 -55.49 -4.20
CA LEU A 84 -3.54 -56.51 -3.16
C LEU A 84 -2.71 -57.71 -3.64
N ASN A 85 -2.25 -58.50 -2.68
CA ASN A 85 -1.38 -59.68 -2.85
C ASN A 85 -0.02 -59.36 -3.49
N HIS A 86 0.45 -58.13 -3.32
CA HIS A 86 1.79 -57.70 -3.68
C HIS A 86 2.56 -57.19 -2.47
N ARG A 87 3.87 -57.40 -2.50
CA ARG A 87 4.81 -56.76 -1.59
C ARG A 87 5.17 -55.38 -2.11
N TYR A 88 5.18 -54.40 -1.23
CA TYR A 88 5.62 -53.04 -1.52
C TYR A 88 6.86 -52.69 -0.72
N LYS A 89 7.75 -51.95 -1.36
CA LYS A 89 8.90 -51.28 -0.73
C LYS A 89 8.61 -49.78 -0.77
N VAL A 90 8.60 -49.14 0.39
CA VAL A 90 8.42 -47.69 0.52
C VAL A 90 9.74 -47.09 0.97
N GLU A 91 10.43 -46.42 0.08
CA GLU A 91 11.65 -45.68 0.40
C GLU A 91 11.30 -44.26 0.86
N VAL A 92 11.99 -43.80 1.89
CA VAL A 92 11.83 -42.48 2.48
C VAL A 92 13.06 -41.65 2.17
N TYR A 93 12.84 -40.45 1.66
CA TYR A 93 13.87 -39.44 1.47
C TYR A 93 13.49 -38.20 2.28
N MET A 94 14.46 -37.59 2.94
CA MET A 94 14.29 -36.39 3.73
C MET A 94 15.43 -35.42 3.44
N ASN A 95 15.11 -34.17 3.12
CA ASN A 95 16.08 -33.19 2.63
C ASN A 95 16.89 -33.70 1.42
N SER A 96 16.22 -34.43 0.53
CA SER A 96 16.82 -35.20 -0.58
C SER A 96 17.78 -36.33 -0.18
N MET A 97 17.96 -36.62 1.11
CA MET A 97 18.78 -37.74 1.57
C MET A 97 17.91 -38.99 1.74
N TYR A 98 18.37 -40.14 1.25
CA TYR A 98 17.74 -41.41 1.61
C TYR A 98 17.76 -41.55 3.14
N ALA A 99 16.60 -41.76 3.75
CA ALA A 99 16.40 -41.66 5.19
C ALA A 99 15.91 -42.98 5.82
N GLY A 100 15.24 -43.84 5.05
CA GLY A 100 14.74 -45.13 5.54
C GLY A 100 13.99 -45.91 4.48
N VAL A 101 13.58 -47.12 4.83
CA VAL A 101 12.75 -47.99 3.99
C VAL A 101 11.84 -48.85 4.84
N GLY A 102 10.60 -49.01 4.40
CA GLY A 102 9.64 -49.97 4.93
C GLY A 102 9.23 -50.99 3.88
N PHE A 103 8.90 -52.20 4.32
CA PHE A 103 8.34 -53.24 3.47
C PHE A 103 7.02 -53.72 4.04
N ILE A 104 6.02 -53.89 3.19
CA ILE A 104 4.70 -54.37 3.60
C ILE A 104 4.10 -55.27 2.52
N ASP A 105 3.43 -56.34 2.93
CA ASP A 105 2.62 -57.17 2.04
C ASP A 105 1.18 -56.67 2.12
N MET A 106 0.63 -56.13 1.03
CA MET A 106 -0.76 -55.66 0.98
C MET A 106 -1.72 -56.85 0.87
N LYS A 107 -2.07 -57.48 1.99
CA LYS A 107 -2.99 -58.64 2.03
C LYS A 107 -4.43 -58.25 2.35
N LYS A 108 -4.63 -57.12 3.04
CA LYS A 108 -5.94 -56.57 3.41
C LYS A 108 -6.22 -55.27 2.66
N GLU A 109 -7.49 -54.88 2.63
CA GLU A 109 -7.93 -53.60 2.08
C GLU A 109 -7.31 -52.39 2.80
N GLN A 110 -6.87 -52.55 4.04
CA GLN A 110 -6.16 -51.54 4.81
C GLN A 110 -4.99 -52.18 5.57
N GLU A 111 -3.80 -51.61 5.42
CA GLU A 111 -2.60 -51.98 6.17
C GLU A 111 -1.90 -50.71 6.67
N ASP A 112 -1.15 -50.84 7.76
CA ASP A 112 -0.37 -49.75 8.34
C ASP A 112 1.13 -50.07 8.26
N LEU A 113 1.95 -49.09 7.91
CA LEU A 113 3.40 -49.21 7.83
C LEU A 113 4.05 -48.04 8.58
N GLU A 114 4.79 -48.37 9.63
CA GLU A 114 5.63 -47.40 10.34
C GLU A 114 7.08 -47.51 9.83
N ILE A 115 7.69 -46.38 9.50
CA ILE A 115 9.09 -46.31 9.07
C ILE A 115 9.82 -45.33 9.98
N THR A 116 10.86 -45.81 10.66
CA THR A 116 11.72 -44.99 11.51
C THR A 116 12.89 -44.44 10.70
N ILE A 117 13.16 -43.15 10.80
CA ILE A 117 14.31 -42.47 10.19
C ILE A 117 15.21 -41.84 11.26
N LYS A 118 16.48 -41.61 10.91
CA LYS A 118 17.46 -40.95 11.81
C LYS A 118 17.00 -39.56 12.22
N ASN A 119 17.33 -39.17 13.46
CA ASN A 119 17.17 -37.79 13.92
C ASN A 119 18.07 -36.82 13.13
N THR A 120 17.73 -35.54 13.16
CA THR A 120 18.52 -34.49 12.51
C THR A 120 19.89 -34.30 13.18
N GLY A 121 20.86 -33.83 12.39
CA GLY A 121 22.16 -33.36 12.86
C GLY A 121 22.28 -31.85 12.68
N GLY A 122 22.93 -31.18 13.63
CA GLY A 122 23.14 -29.73 13.55
C GLY A 122 24.38 -29.41 12.74
N MET A 123 24.28 -28.50 11.77
CA MET A 123 25.37 -28.01 10.93
C MET A 123 25.59 -26.51 11.18
N ARG A 124 26.82 -26.11 11.51
CA ARG A 124 27.28 -24.72 11.43
C ARG A 124 28.59 -24.68 10.65
N LEU A 125 28.67 -23.79 9.67
CA LEU A 125 29.87 -23.63 8.83
C LEU A 125 30.67 -22.43 9.31
N ASN A 126 31.98 -22.56 9.40
CA ASN A 126 32.92 -21.49 9.76
C ASN A 126 33.81 -21.22 8.54
N ILE A 127 33.60 -20.09 7.87
CA ILE A 127 34.19 -19.79 6.56
C ILE A 127 35.44 -18.93 6.72
N PHE A 128 36.55 -19.39 6.15
CA PHE A 128 37.86 -18.74 6.22
C PHE A 128 38.46 -18.51 4.82
N TYR A 129 39.32 -17.49 4.72
CA TYR A 129 40.22 -17.33 3.57
C TYR A 129 41.22 -18.49 3.48
N LYS A 130 41.97 -18.56 2.39
CA LYS A 130 42.97 -19.60 2.06
C LYS A 130 44.03 -19.83 3.13
N ASP A 131 44.29 -18.83 3.98
CA ASP A 131 45.22 -18.95 5.12
C ASP A 131 44.68 -19.86 6.24
N GLY A 132 43.38 -20.17 6.23
CA GLY A 132 42.69 -20.93 7.25
C GLY A 132 42.61 -20.23 8.61
N GLN A 133 42.95 -18.95 8.70
CA GLN A 133 43.00 -18.20 9.97
C GLN A 133 42.07 -16.98 9.93
N THR A 134 42.01 -16.28 8.80
CA THR A 134 41.21 -15.06 8.66
C THR A 134 39.76 -15.42 8.32
N PRO A 135 38.79 -15.10 9.18
CA PRO A 135 37.38 -15.37 8.91
C PRO A 135 36.84 -14.48 7.79
N ILE A 136 35.86 -14.99 7.03
CA ILE A 136 35.16 -14.25 5.98
C ILE A 136 33.82 -13.79 6.54
N ALA A 137 33.70 -12.50 6.85
CA ALA A 137 32.46 -11.90 7.32
C ALA A 137 31.52 -11.50 6.17
N GLY A 138 30.21 -11.66 6.38
CA GLY A 138 29.17 -11.24 5.43
C GLY A 138 29.07 -12.07 4.16
N ALA A 139 29.75 -13.20 4.05
CA ALA A 139 29.63 -14.11 2.91
C ALA A 139 28.25 -14.78 2.93
N ALA A 140 27.58 -14.77 1.78
CA ALA A 140 26.38 -15.55 1.55
C ALA A 140 26.73 -17.04 1.50
N VAL A 141 26.00 -17.87 2.24
CA VAL A 141 26.23 -19.32 2.29
C VAL A 141 24.91 -20.04 2.09
N THR A 142 24.82 -20.82 1.01
CA THR A 142 23.70 -21.72 0.74
C THR A 142 24.11 -23.16 0.93
N ILE A 143 23.34 -23.90 1.73
CA ILE A 143 23.50 -25.34 1.92
C ILE A 143 22.54 -26.05 0.98
N LYS A 144 23.09 -26.88 0.10
CA LYS A 144 22.33 -27.63 -0.91
C LYS A 144 22.54 -29.13 -0.75
N SER A 145 21.54 -29.92 -1.07
CA SER A 145 21.69 -31.37 -1.25
C SER A 145 22.37 -31.67 -2.58
N HIS A 146 22.86 -32.90 -2.74
CA HIS A 146 23.58 -33.38 -3.92
C HIS A 146 22.85 -33.19 -5.26
N ASP A 147 21.52 -33.10 -5.25
CA ASP A 147 20.64 -32.82 -6.39
C ASP A 147 20.46 -31.31 -6.68
N GLY A 148 21.11 -30.43 -5.90
CA GLY A 148 21.11 -28.98 -6.09
C GLY A 148 19.99 -28.22 -5.36
N ILE A 149 19.11 -28.92 -4.63
CA ILE A 149 18.04 -28.27 -3.85
C ILE A 149 18.63 -27.55 -2.65
N ALA A 150 18.27 -26.28 -2.46
CA ALA A 150 18.69 -25.48 -1.32
C ALA A 150 17.82 -25.73 -0.09
N TRP A 151 18.46 -26.00 1.05
CA TRP A 151 17.80 -26.29 2.32
C TRP A 151 18.02 -25.18 3.36
N SER A 152 19.02 -24.33 3.15
CA SER A 152 19.31 -23.21 4.05
C SER A 152 20.12 -22.14 3.34
N TYR A 153 19.85 -20.88 3.67
CA TYR A 153 20.67 -19.73 3.32
C TYR A 153 20.95 -18.89 4.57
N SER A 154 22.20 -18.44 4.73
CA SER A 154 22.54 -17.43 5.76
C SER A 154 23.77 -16.64 5.33
N GLN A 155 24.00 -15.49 5.98
CA GLN A 155 25.25 -14.75 5.86
C GLN A 155 26.16 -15.05 7.06
N THR A 156 27.47 -15.07 6.84
CA THR A 156 28.43 -15.25 7.93
C THR A 156 28.51 -14.02 8.84
N ASP A 157 28.65 -14.25 10.14
CA ASP A 157 28.96 -13.21 11.11
C ASP A 157 30.41 -12.68 10.99
N ILE A 158 30.79 -11.75 11.86
CA ILE A 158 32.16 -11.19 11.90
C ILE A 158 33.26 -12.24 12.13
N ASN A 159 32.91 -13.42 12.65
CA ASN A 159 33.80 -14.54 12.93
C ASN A 159 33.74 -15.61 11.83
N GLY A 160 33.02 -15.35 10.73
CA GLY A 160 32.87 -16.29 9.62
C GLY A 160 31.84 -17.39 9.86
N ASN A 161 31.03 -17.31 10.92
CA ASN A 161 30.07 -18.37 11.26
C ASN A 161 28.73 -18.16 10.56
N THR A 162 28.17 -19.23 10.00
CA THR A 162 26.76 -19.27 9.57
C THR A 162 25.82 -19.43 10.77
N LEU A 163 24.52 -19.25 10.52
CA LEU A 163 23.50 -19.80 11.42
C LEU A 163 23.60 -21.33 11.45
N ARG A 164 23.17 -21.93 12.57
CA ARG A 164 23.09 -23.38 12.71
C ARG A 164 21.78 -23.89 12.11
N VAL A 165 21.88 -24.82 11.18
CA VAL A 165 20.73 -25.52 10.59
C VAL A 165 20.67 -26.97 11.07
N TRP A 166 19.47 -27.52 11.21
CA TRP A 166 19.25 -28.94 11.55
C TRP A 166 18.70 -29.67 10.33
N LEU A 167 19.46 -30.60 9.77
CA LEU A 167 19.10 -31.36 8.57
C LEU A 167 19.27 -32.86 8.81
N HIS A 168 18.59 -33.69 8.03
CA HIS A 168 18.72 -35.14 8.14
C HIS A 168 20.07 -35.63 7.59
N PRO A 169 20.73 -36.61 8.26
CA PRO A 169 22.01 -37.13 7.81
C PRO A 169 21.88 -38.00 6.57
N ALA A 170 22.90 -37.96 5.70
CA ALA A 170 23.01 -38.88 4.57
C ALA A 170 23.45 -40.27 5.05
N ILE A 171 22.62 -41.29 4.81
CA ILE A 171 22.94 -42.70 5.18
C ILE A 171 23.27 -43.58 3.96
N ARG A 172 22.98 -43.13 2.73
CA ARG A 172 23.32 -43.84 1.49
C ARG A 172 24.59 -43.25 0.88
N ASP A 173 25.42 -44.09 0.26
CA ASP A 173 26.60 -43.64 -0.48
C ASP A 173 26.19 -42.82 -1.72
N GLY A 174 26.85 -41.67 -1.92
CA GLY A 174 26.50 -40.68 -2.94
C GLY A 174 25.69 -39.51 -2.39
N ASP A 175 24.85 -39.74 -1.37
CA ASP A 175 24.07 -38.69 -0.72
C ASP A 175 25.00 -37.82 0.14
N HIS A 176 24.91 -36.50 -0.06
CA HIS A 176 25.66 -35.52 0.72
C HIS A 176 25.03 -34.14 0.59
N TYR A 177 25.38 -33.26 1.52
CA TYR A 177 25.22 -31.83 1.33
C TYR A 177 26.48 -31.22 0.74
N TYR A 178 26.35 -30.05 0.15
CA TYR A 178 27.45 -29.19 -0.19
C TYR A 178 27.08 -27.75 0.15
N ALA A 179 28.09 -26.90 0.35
CA ALA A 179 27.88 -25.48 0.59
C ALA A 179 28.42 -24.66 -0.59
N GLU A 180 27.64 -23.68 -1.02
CA GLU A 180 28.07 -22.61 -1.92
C GLU A 180 28.25 -21.35 -1.09
N VAL A 181 29.49 -20.84 -1.07
CA VAL A 181 29.90 -19.60 -0.40
C VAL A 181 30.08 -18.53 -1.47
N SER A 182 29.50 -17.36 -1.29
CA SER A 182 29.52 -16.26 -2.25
C SER A 182 29.83 -14.93 -1.55
N LEU A 183 30.75 -14.15 -2.12
CA LEU A 183 30.96 -12.73 -1.77
C LEU A 183 30.35 -11.79 -2.82
N ALA A 184 30.09 -12.32 -4.01
CA ALA A 184 29.38 -11.70 -5.13
C ALA A 184 29.06 -12.79 -6.15
N LYS A 185 28.19 -12.50 -7.11
CA LYS A 185 27.83 -13.39 -8.23
C LYS A 185 29.07 -14.06 -8.89
N ASP A 186 30.15 -13.31 -9.08
CA ASP A 186 31.37 -13.77 -9.73
C ASP A 186 32.47 -14.25 -8.75
N ILE A 187 32.20 -14.18 -7.44
CA ILE A 187 33.11 -14.62 -6.37
C ILE A 187 32.41 -15.71 -5.57
N SER A 188 32.40 -16.93 -6.11
CA SER A 188 31.79 -18.11 -5.48
C SER A 188 32.79 -19.24 -5.23
N PHE A 189 32.55 -20.01 -4.18
CA PHE A 189 33.35 -21.15 -3.75
C PHE A 189 32.41 -22.26 -3.33
N LYS A 190 32.60 -23.46 -3.87
CA LYS A 190 31.79 -24.64 -3.55
C LYS A 190 32.63 -25.65 -2.77
N THR A 191 32.06 -26.16 -1.69
CA THR A 191 32.67 -27.24 -0.88
C THR A 191 31.72 -28.42 -0.75
N ALA A 192 32.24 -29.61 -1.05
CA ALA A 192 31.53 -30.88 -0.98
C ALA A 192 32.55 -32.01 -0.72
N PRO A 193 32.14 -33.15 -0.14
CA PRO A 193 30.85 -33.42 0.48
C PRO A 193 30.82 -33.01 1.96
N ILE A 194 29.65 -32.62 2.46
CA ILE A 194 29.35 -32.41 3.88
C ILE A 194 28.39 -33.51 4.33
N LYS A 195 28.83 -34.33 5.28
CA LYS A 195 28.03 -35.41 5.88
C LYS A 195 27.77 -35.10 7.36
N LEU A 196 26.52 -35.27 7.79
CA LEU A 196 26.10 -35.03 9.16
C LEU A 196 26.04 -36.32 9.97
N GLN A 197 26.39 -36.22 11.24
CA GLN A 197 26.02 -37.21 12.27
C GLN A 197 24.67 -36.86 12.92
N PRO A 198 23.78 -37.85 13.15
CA PRO A 198 22.51 -37.65 13.84
C PRO A 198 22.73 -37.23 15.30
N ASN A 199 21.85 -36.38 15.84
CA ASN A 199 21.84 -35.92 17.24
C ASN A 199 23.08 -35.11 17.69
N VAL A 200 23.97 -34.72 16.78
CA VAL A 200 25.18 -33.95 17.12
C VAL A 200 25.16 -32.58 16.46
N ALA A 201 25.38 -31.54 17.26
CA ALA A 201 25.66 -30.19 16.76
C ALA A 201 27.14 -30.10 16.33
N GLN A 202 27.39 -30.14 15.03
CA GLN A 202 28.73 -30.14 14.42
C GLN A 202 29.13 -28.74 13.95
N GLU A 203 30.44 -28.48 13.96
CA GLU A 203 31.11 -27.30 13.40
C GLU A 203 31.96 -27.74 12.22
N PHE A 204 31.83 -27.08 11.07
CA PHE A 204 32.59 -27.39 9.87
C PHE A 204 33.41 -26.18 9.46
N LYS A 205 34.72 -26.27 9.68
CA LYS A 205 35.67 -25.27 9.18
C LYS A 205 35.86 -25.44 7.68
N ILE A 206 35.50 -24.41 6.92
CA ILE A 206 35.64 -24.35 5.46
C ILE A 206 36.70 -23.30 5.11
N THR A 207 37.76 -23.73 4.43
CA THR A 207 38.80 -22.86 3.90
C THR A 207 38.60 -22.68 2.41
N THR A 208 38.36 -21.45 1.98
CA THR A 208 38.18 -21.09 0.56
C THR A 208 39.52 -21.07 -0.18
N SER A 209 39.47 -21.01 -1.51
CA SER A 209 40.67 -20.81 -2.34
C SER A 209 41.13 -19.35 -2.41
N TRP A 210 40.39 -18.42 -1.79
CA TRP A 210 40.62 -16.98 -1.92
C TRP A 210 41.74 -16.51 -0.97
N PRO A 211 42.79 -15.82 -1.45
CA PRO A 211 43.74 -15.18 -0.56
C PRO A 211 43.05 -14.07 0.25
N VAL A 212 43.62 -13.71 1.40
CA VAL A 212 43.13 -12.55 2.15
C VAL A 212 43.30 -11.28 1.32
N ILE A 213 44.49 -11.08 0.73
CA ILE A 213 44.83 -9.88 -0.04
C ILE A 213 45.24 -10.27 -1.46
N VAL A 214 44.69 -9.57 -2.46
CA VAL A 214 45.14 -9.58 -3.85
C VAL A 214 46.23 -8.53 -4.01
N ASP A 215 47.49 -8.96 -4.00
CA ASP A 215 48.68 -8.11 -4.17
C ASP A 215 49.05 -7.89 -5.66
N LYS A 216 48.06 -8.01 -6.55
CA LYS A 216 48.22 -7.77 -7.99
C LYS A 216 47.71 -6.37 -8.34
N LEU A 217 48.35 -5.74 -9.32
CA LEU A 217 47.89 -4.47 -9.88
C LEU A 217 46.58 -4.68 -10.67
N ILE A 218 45.53 -3.97 -10.25
CA ILE A 218 44.24 -3.90 -10.94
C ILE A 218 44.17 -2.55 -11.65
N THR A 219 43.95 -2.59 -12.95
CA THR A 219 43.82 -1.40 -13.80
C THR A 219 42.35 -1.12 -14.08
N VAL A 220 41.87 0.02 -13.63
CA VAL A 220 40.57 0.57 -14.03
C VAL A 220 40.77 1.41 -15.29
N GLU A 221 40.07 1.06 -16.35
CA GLU A 221 40.05 1.81 -17.60
C GLU A 221 38.75 2.61 -17.70
N VAL A 222 38.87 3.94 -17.80
CA VAL A 222 37.74 4.86 -17.84
C VAL A 222 37.52 5.33 -19.28
N TYR A 223 36.31 5.12 -19.79
CA TYR A 223 35.91 5.35 -21.17
C TYR A 223 34.86 6.45 -21.28
N ASN A 224 35.06 7.40 -22.21
CA ASN A 224 34.08 8.45 -22.54
C ASN A 224 33.06 8.01 -23.60
N SER A 225 33.32 6.89 -24.27
CA SER A 225 32.49 6.29 -25.33
C SER A 225 32.73 4.78 -25.33
N THR A 226 32.03 4.02 -26.17
CA THR A 226 32.20 2.55 -26.22
C THR A 226 33.61 2.09 -26.61
N THR A 227 34.40 2.96 -27.26
CA THR A 227 35.75 2.61 -27.76
C THR A 227 36.87 3.50 -27.22
N ASN A 228 36.61 4.75 -26.84
CA ASN A 228 37.68 5.70 -26.46
C ASN A 228 37.76 5.92 -24.95
N LYS A 229 39.00 5.92 -24.43
CA LYS A 229 39.31 6.26 -23.04
C LYS A 229 39.20 7.77 -22.83
N VAL A 230 38.89 8.18 -21.61
CA VAL A 230 38.95 9.60 -21.21
C VAL A 230 40.36 10.14 -21.38
N THR A 231 40.44 11.40 -21.76
CA THR A 231 41.68 12.16 -21.96
C THR A 231 41.63 13.43 -21.13
N LYS A 232 42.72 14.20 -21.15
CA LYS A 232 42.78 15.52 -20.50
C LYS A 232 41.68 16.49 -20.97
N GLN A 233 41.20 16.35 -22.21
CA GLN A 233 40.15 17.21 -22.77
C GLN A 233 38.77 16.92 -22.15
N ASP A 234 38.57 15.70 -21.64
CA ASP A 234 37.32 15.27 -21.02
C ASP A 234 37.20 15.72 -19.55
N GLY A 235 38.29 16.23 -18.96
CA GLY A 235 38.36 16.69 -17.57
C GLY A 235 39.31 15.88 -16.69
N SER A 236 39.29 16.17 -15.39
CA SER A 236 40.04 15.41 -14.37
C SER A 236 39.09 14.48 -13.62
N PHE A 237 39.54 13.23 -13.41
CA PHE A 237 38.72 12.21 -12.77
C PHE A 237 39.49 11.49 -11.67
N VAL A 238 38.75 11.00 -10.69
CA VAL A 238 39.23 10.20 -9.57
C VAL A 238 38.41 8.91 -9.51
N ALA A 239 39.08 7.77 -9.37
CA ALA A 239 38.44 6.50 -9.08
C ALA A 239 38.49 6.25 -7.56
N GLU A 240 37.33 6.00 -6.94
CA GLU A 240 37.22 5.65 -5.52
C GLU A 240 36.56 4.28 -5.36
N LEU A 241 37.09 3.45 -4.46
CA LEU A 241 36.53 2.15 -4.09
C LEU A 241 35.90 2.23 -2.72
N TYR A 242 34.69 1.69 -2.61
CA TYR A 242 33.95 1.57 -1.37
C TYR A 242 33.62 0.11 -1.09
N ASP A 243 33.72 -0.29 0.17
CA ASP A 243 33.26 -1.61 0.61
C ASP A 243 31.72 -1.65 0.72
N ARG A 244 31.22 -2.83 1.08
CA ARG A 244 29.78 -3.09 1.26
C ARG A 244 29.16 -2.25 2.39
N GLN A 245 29.96 -1.78 3.35
CA GLN A 245 29.56 -0.89 4.44
C GLN A 245 29.69 0.60 4.06
N LYS A 246 29.95 0.91 2.78
CA LYS A 246 30.16 2.27 2.24
C LYS A 246 31.35 3.00 2.87
N ASN A 247 32.36 2.29 3.39
CA ASN A 247 33.63 2.90 3.74
C ASN A 247 34.50 3.02 2.51
N LYS A 248 35.19 4.16 2.35
CA LYS A 248 36.18 4.32 1.28
C LYS A 248 37.41 3.49 1.59
N VAL A 249 37.71 2.51 0.75
CA VAL A 249 38.83 1.57 0.91
C VAL A 249 40.08 2.05 0.17
N ALA A 250 39.90 2.61 -1.02
CA ALA A 250 41.02 3.09 -1.82
C ALA A 250 40.59 4.21 -2.77
N GLN A 251 41.57 4.97 -3.25
CA GLN A 251 41.39 6.02 -4.24
C GLN A 251 42.58 6.05 -5.18
N SER A 252 42.35 6.39 -6.44
CA SER A 252 43.37 6.51 -7.47
C SER A 252 43.00 7.63 -8.44
N GLU A 253 43.93 8.54 -8.73
CA GLU A 253 43.73 9.57 -9.76
C GLU A 253 43.69 8.90 -11.13
N VAL A 254 42.75 9.32 -11.99
CA VAL A 254 42.66 8.84 -13.37
C VAL A 254 43.67 9.62 -14.21
N THR A 255 44.62 8.90 -14.78
CA THR A 255 45.67 9.47 -15.65
C THR A 255 45.10 10.06 -16.93
N GLU A 256 45.89 10.88 -17.64
CA GLU A 256 45.53 11.45 -18.95
C GLU A 256 45.29 10.40 -20.06
N ARG A 257 45.57 9.12 -19.79
CA ARG A 257 45.27 7.97 -20.67
C ARG A 257 44.03 7.19 -20.23
N GLY A 258 43.26 7.72 -19.28
CA GLY A 258 42.05 7.11 -18.75
C GLY A 258 42.32 5.86 -17.90
N LEU A 259 43.45 5.79 -17.20
CA LEU A 259 43.82 4.66 -16.35
C LEU A 259 43.87 5.07 -14.88
N ALA A 260 43.29 4.25 -14.01
CA ALA A 260 43.45 4.29 -12.56
C ALA A 260 43.94 2.93 -12.06
N TYR A 261 44.66 2.92 -10.94
CA TYR A 261 45.35 1.73 -10.44
C TYR A 261 45.04 1.45 -8.98
N PHE A 262 44.76 0.18 -8.68
CA PHE A 262 44.56 -0.32 -7.33
C PHE A 262 45.40 -1.59 -7.10
N SER A 263 45.78 -1.86 -5.86
CA SER A 263 46.53 -3.05 -5.45
C SER A 263 46.31 -3.28 -3.96
N LYS A 264 46.69 -4.46 -3.44
CA LYS A 264 46.58 -4.81 -2.01
C LYS A 264 45.15 -4.72 -1.49
N LEU A 265 44.20 -5.08 -2.33
CA LEU A 265 42.79 -5.12 -1.97
C LEU A 265 42.44 -6.50 -1.40
N GLN A 266 41.55 -6.55 -0.43
CA GLN A 266 41.02 -7.82 0.07
C GLN A 266 40.17 -8.49 -1.01
N VAL A 267 40.09 -9.83 -1.03
CA VAL A 267 39.12 -10.51 -1.90
C VAL A 267 37.72 -10.17 -1.43
N ASN A 268 37.03 -9.34 -2.19
CA ASN A 268 35.68 -8.88 -1.89
C ASN A 268 35.06 -8.25 -3.14
N ASN A 269 33.80 -7.85 -3.03
CA ASN A 269 33.15 -6.98 -3.99
C ASN A 269 33.23 -5.52 -3.52
N TYR A 270 33.49 -4.61 -4.45
CA TYR A 270 33.62 -3.18 -4.15
C TYR A 270 32.74 -2.36 -5.07
N GLN A 271 32.18 -1.27 -4.55
CA GLN A 271 31.55 -0.25 -5.37
C GLN A 271 32.64 0.71 -5.86
N LEU A 272 32.90 0.68 -7.16
CA LEU A 272 33.77 1.61 -7.85
C LEU A 272 32.95 2.84 -8.27
N TYR A 273 33.40 4.01 -7.85
CA TYR A 273 32.89 5.31 -8.27
C TYR A 273 33.95 6.02 -9.11
N ILE A 274 33.56 6.50 -10.29
CA ILE A 274 34.34 7.46 -11.05
C ILE A 274 33.75 8.83 -10.76
N LYS A 275 34.58 9.75 -10.24
CA LYS A 275 34.18 11.11 -9.89
C LYS A 275 34.91 12.11 -10.77
N SER A 276 34.19 13.04 -11.40
CA SER A 276 34.77 14.20 -12.06
C SER A 276 35.17 15.25 -11.03
N LYS A 277 36.31 15.87 -11.22
CA LYS A 277 36.84 16.95 -10.38
C LYS A 277 36.62 18.29 -11.06
N ASP A 278 35.87 19.17 -10.41
CA ASP A 278 35.64 20.52 -10.92
C ASP A 278 36.83 21.46 -10.62
N SER A 279 36.75 22.71 -11.09
CA SER A 279 37.80 23.73 -10.89
C SER A 279 38.01 24.13 -9.43
N SER A 280 37.06 23.85 -8.55
CA SER A 280 37.17 24.07 -7.10
C SER A 280 37.75 22.87 -6.36
N GLY A 281 37.96 21.74 -7.06
CA GLY A 281 38.40 20.47 -6.50
C GLY A 281 37.25 19.61 -5.95
N SER A 282 35.99 20.02 -6.12
CA SER A 282 34.83 19.24 -5.70
C SER A 282 34.65 18.02 -6.60
N LEU A 283 34.22 16.92 -6.00
CA LEU A 283 34.07 15.63 -6.67
C LEU A 283 32.60 15.30 -6.90
N LYS A 284 32.21 15.06 -8.15
CA LYS A 284 30.86 14.60 -8.53
C LYS A 284 30.94 13.22 -9.17
N THR A 285 30.16 12.27 -8.69
CA THR A 285 30.06 10.94 -9.31
C THR A 285 29.51 11.05 -10.73
N VAL A 286 30.23 10.47 -11.70
CA VAL A 286 29.85 10.39 -13.11
C VAL A 286 29.61 8.96 -13.59
N ALA A 287 30.18 7.95 -12.91
CA ALA A 287 29.88 6.55 -13.18
C ALA A 287 30.05 5.68 -11.94
N THR A 288 29.34 4.57 -11.92
CA THR A 288 29.45 3.54 -10.87
C THR A 288 29.53 2.15 -11.49
N LYS A 289 30.28 1.25 -10.86
CA LYS A 289 30.40 -0.15 -11.26
C LYS A 289 30.69 -1.04 -10.05
N LEU A 290 30.07 -2.20 -9.97
CA LEU A 290 30.51 -3.24 -9.03
C LEU A 290 31.80 -3.87 -9.56
N MET A 291 32.79 -4.01 -8.68
CA MET A 291 34.12 -4.47 -9.01
C MET A 291 34.48 -5.67 -8.13
N PRO A 292 34.23 -6.91 -8.59
CA PRO A 292 34.67 -8.10 -7.88
C PRO A 292 36.21 -8.19 -7.95
N VAL A 293 36.85 -8.27 -6.79
CA VAL A 293 38.30 -8.38 -6.65
C VAL A 293 38.68 -9.81 -6.29
N THR A 294 39.37 -10.47 -7.21
CA THR A 294 39.94 -11.81 -7.07
C THR A 294 41.35 -11.82 -7.66
N GLU A 295 42.09 -12.93 -7.53
CA GLU A 295 43.40 -13.08 -8.18
C GLU A 295 43.34 -12.97 -9.72
N SER A 296 42.18 -13.25 -10.31
CA SER A 296 41.96 -13.14 -11.75
C SER A 296 41.67 -11.70 -12.21
N THR A 297 41.19 -10.85 -11.30
CA THR A 297 40.86 -9.45 -11.59
C THR A 297 42.13 -8.69 -11.99
N SER A 298 42.11 -8.06 -13.17
CA SER A 298 43.28 -7.35 -13.72
C SER A 298 42.91 -6.09 -14.46
N ILE A 299 41.88 -6.14 -15.31
CA ILE A 299 41.37 -4.98 -16.05
C ILE A 299 39.87 -4.84 -15.77
N VAL A 300 39.45 -3.64 -15.38
CA VAL A 300 38.05 -3.30 -15.11
C VAL A 300 37.68 -2.09 -15.96
N LYS A 301 36.75 -2.27 -16.90
CA LYS A 301 36.30 -1.19 -17.80
C LYS A 301 35.08 -0.47 -17.21
N VAL A 302 35.11 0.85 -17.21
CA VAL A 302 34.02 1.72 -16.77
C VAL A 302 33.74 2.78 -17.84
N TYR A 303 32.47 3.03 -18.15
CA TYR A 303 32.00 3.94 -19.18
C TYR A 303 31.25 5.11 -18.53
N ILE A 304 31.71 6.35 -18.72
CA ILE A 304 31.12 7.54 -18.05
C ILE A 304 29.88 8.10 -18.75
N ASN A 305 29.74 7.89 -20.06
CA ASN A 305 28.59 8.36 -20.84
C ASN A 305 27.65 7.23 -21.27
N ASN A 306 27.95 6.00 -20.87
CA ASN A 306 27.16 4.79 -21.16
C ASN A 306 27.01 3.96 -19.87
N PRO A 307 26.33 4.50 -18.83
CA PRO A 307 26.21 3.86 -17.52
C PRO A 307 25.58 2.46 -17.59
N GLU A 308 24.73 2.19 -18.57
CA GLU A 308 24.12 0.88 -18.86
C GLU A 308 25.15 -0.22 -19.17
N LEU A 309 26.35 0.13 -19.62
CA LEU A 309 27.43 -0.82 -19.90
C LEU A 309 28.27 -1.17 -18.66
N ASN A 310 28.01 -0.53 -17.52
CA ASN A 310 28.78 -0.74 -16.29
C ASN A 310 28.24 -1.86 -15.41
N SER A 311 26.98 -2.28 -15.59
CA SER A 311 26.34 -3.31 -14.79
C SER A 311 25.36 -4.13 -15.62
N ASP A 312 25.39 -5.46 -15.44
CA ASP A 312 24.41 -6.39 -16.02
C ASP A 312 23.10 -6.43 -15.21
N HIS A 313 23.06 -5.72 -14.08
CA HIS A 313 21.96 -5.65 -13.15
C HIS A 313 21.54 -4.20 -12.90
N LEU A 314 20.25 -3.99 -12.76
CA LEU A 314 19.65 -2.69 -12.51
C LEU A 314 19.77 -2.33 -11.04
N ASN A 315 19.95 -1.05 -10.76
CA ASN A 315 19.96 -0.53 -9.40
C ASN A 315 18.95 0.61 -9.32
N CYS A 316 17.88 0.42 -8.55
CA CYS A 316 16.85 1.43 -8.37
C CYS A 316 17.18 2.48 -7.32
N ASN A 317 18.24 2.24 -6.52
CA ASN A 317 18.52 2.93 -5.27
C ASN A 317 17.24 3.13 -4.44
N CYS A 318 16.48 2.03 -4.29
CA CYS A 318 15.14 2.07 -3.73
C CYS A 318 14.92 0.98 -2.68
N VAL A 319 13.97 1.26 -1.79
CA VAL A 319 13.49 0.35 -0.77
C VAL A 319 11.96 0.27 -0.82
N ALA A 320 11.42 -0.93 -0.71
CA ALA A 320 10.00 -1.15 -0.49
C ALA A 320 9.76 -1.60 0.95
N PHE A 321 8.62 -1.21 1.50
CA PHE A 321 8.14 -1.74 2.77
C PHE A 321 6.90 -2.58 2.49
N ARG A 322 6.79 -3.70 3.21
CA ARG A 322 5.58 -4.50 3.24
C ARG A 322 5.11 -4.77 4.67
N LEU A 323 3.80 -4.66 4.88
CA LEU A 323 3.12 -5.06 6.11
C LEU A 323 2.35 -6.35 5.81
N ASP A 324 2.81 -7.46 6.38
CA ASP A 324 2.20 -8.78 6.20
C ASP A 324 1.01 -8.96 7.19
N ASP A 325 0.20 -10.01 7.02
CA ASP A 325 -0.92 -10.38 7.91
C ASP A 325 -2.03 -9.32 8.15
N VAL A 326 -2.30 -8.43 7.19
CA VAL A 326 -3.38 -7.43 7.30
C VAL A 326 -4.75 -8.12 7.20
N GLN A 327 -5.57 -7.92 8.24
CA GLN A 327 -6.88 -8.58 8.43
C GLN A 327 -7.78 -7.81 9.42
N ASP A 328 -9.08 -8.00 9.33
CA ASP A 328 -10.10 -7.37 10.18
C ASP A 328 -9.98 -7.76 11.66
N PHE A 329 -10.33 -6.84 12.55
CA PHE A 329 -10.50 -7.06 14.00
C PHE A 329 -9.27 -7.61 14.75
N PHE A 330 -8.11 -7.67 14.10
CA PHE A 330 -6.89 -8.22 14.65
C PHE A 330 -5.81 -7.15 14.76
N LEU A 331 -5.60 -6.56 15.94
CA LEU A 331 -4.60 -5.48 16.09
C LEU A 331 -4.86 -4.28 15.16
N ALA A 332 -6.11 -4.02 14.79
CA ALA A 332 -6.51 -3.04 13.79
C ALA A 332 -5.95 -1.62 14.04
N PRO A 333 -5.90 -1.09 15.29
CA PRO A 333 -5.26 0.19 15.56
C PRO A 333 -3.79 0.22 15.19
N ALA A 334 -3.04 -0.87 15.39
CA ALA A 334 -1.64 -0.96 15.02
C ALA A 334 -1.46 -0.97 13.49
N GLN A 335 -2.28 -1.75 12.78
CA GLN A 335 -2.30 -1.75 11.31
C GLN A 335 -2.58 -0.34 10.73
N ILE A 336 -3.61 0.33 11.27
CA ILE A 336 -3.97 1.71 10.86
C ILE A 336 -2.84 2.69 11.22
N ALA A 337 -2.19 2.54 12.38
CA ALA A 337 -1.09 3.41 12.79
C ALA A 337 0.14 3.28 11.87
N VAL A 338 0.45 2.06 11.41
CA VAL A 338 1.50 1.84 10.40
C VAL A 338 1.13 2.51 9.09
N MET A 339 -0.05 2.22 8.52
CA MET A 339 -0.49 2.85 7.27
C MET A 339 -0.53 4.38 7.35
N SER A 340 -1.04 4.92 8.46
CA SER A 340 -1.06 6.37 8.71
C SER A 340 0.33 6.97 8.84
N THR A 341 1.30 6.22 9.37
CA THR A 341 2.70 6.67 9.43
C THR A 341 3.28 6.80 8.03
N PHE A 342 3.10 5.79 7.17
CA PHE A 342 3.55 5.86 5.78
C PHE A 342 2.90 7.02 5.01
N GLU A 343 1.60 7.22 5.18
CA GLU A 343 0.88 8.36 4.61
C GLU A 343 1.43 9.72 5.10
N LYS A 344 1.57 9.91 6.41
CA LYS A 344 2.13 11.16 6.99
C LYS A 344 3.55 11.42 6.53
N LYS A 345 4.32 10.35 6.35
CA LYS A 345 5.69 10.41 5.85
C LYS A 345 5.75 10.52 4.33
N GLN A 346 4.61 10.58 3.62
CA GLN A 346 4.53 10.62 2.16
C GLN A 346 5.35 9.50 1.51
N ALA A 347 5.24 8.30 2.05
CA ALA A 347 5.95 7.12 1.61
C ALA A 347 4.93 6.04 1.23
N PRO A 348 5.09 5.35 0.09
CA PRO A 348 4.20 4.25 -0.26
C PRO A 348 4.48 3.01 0.60
N LEU A 349 3.47 2.15 0.73
CA LEU A 349 3.52 0.90 1.47
C LEU A 349 2.77 -0.21 0.71
N THR A 350 3.37 -1.40 0.62
CA THR A 350 2.65 -2.60 0.18
C THR A 350 2.04 -3.30 1.39
N ILE A 351 0.78 -3.73 1.32
CA ILE A 351 0.13 -4.48 2.41
C ILE A 351 -0.35 -5.85 1.95
N GLY A 352 0.03 -6.90 2.67
CA GLY A 352 -0.38 -8.29 2.42
C GLY A 352 -1.72 -8.58 3.07
N ILE A 353 -2.77 -8.72 2.25
CA ILE A 353 -4.15 -8.93 2.71
C ILE A 353 -4.47 -10.43 2.80
N ILE A 354 -4.94 -10.88 3.97
CA ILE A 354 -5.51 -12.22 4.15
C ILE A 354 -6.97 -12.20 3.66
N GLY A 355 -7.25 -12.94 2.58
CA GLY A 355 -8.49 -12.83 1.84
C GLY A 355 -9.76 -13.07 2.66
N SER A 356 -9.84 -14.17 3.40
CA SER A 356 -11.07 -14.53 4.12
C SER A 356 -11.38 -13.66 5.33
N LEU A 357 -10.37 -12.95 5.84
CA LEU A 357 -10.43 -12.21 7.09
C LEU A 357 -10.52 -10.70 6.86
N ILE A 358 -10.76 -10.22 5.64
CA ILE A 358 -10.85 -8.80 5.31
C ILE A 358 -12.25 -8.40 4.82
N GLY A 359 -12.70 -7.17 5.10
CA GLY A 359 -13.88 -6.56 4.48
C GLY A 359 -15.09 -6.33 5.40
N THR A 360 -14.92 -6.47 6.71
CA THR A 360 -15.95 -6.34 7.75
C THR A 360 -15.56 -5.37 8.86
N ASP A 361 -14.26 -5.16 9.12
CA ASP A 361 -13.79 -4.08 10.01
C ASP A 361 -13.78 -2.77 9.24
N GLN A 362 -14.84 -1.98 9.42
CA GLN A 362 -15.03 -0.79 8.60
C GLN A 362 -14.00 0.31 8.86
N ASN A 363 -13.35 0.33 10.03
CA ASN A 363 -12.28 1.28 10.31
C ASN A 363 -11.04 0.92 9.49
N LEU A 364 -10.66 -0.35 9.50
CA LEU A 364 -9.53 -0.85 8.73
C LEU A 364 -9.79 -0.74 7.22
N VAL A 365 -10.98 -1.17 6.76
CA VAL A 365 -11.39 -1.08 5.35
C VAL A 365 -11.37 0.37 4.85
N ASN A 366 -11.90 1.31 5.64
CA ASN A 366 -11.90 2.73 5.25
C ASN A 366 -10.47 3.31 5.22
N ALA A 367 -9.61 2.95 6.17
CA ALA A 367 -8.21 3.37 6.17
C ALA A 367 -7.47 2.85 4.92
N ILE A 368 -7.69 1.60 4.54
CA ILE A 368 -7.11 1.00 3.32
C ILE A 368 -7.65 1.72 2.07
N LYS A 369 -8.97 1.95 1.97
CA LYS A 369 -9.57 2.68 0.84
C LYS A 369 -9.02 4.09 0.70
N LEU A 370 -8.80 4.79 1.81
CA LEU A 370 -8.22 6.12 1.82
C LEU A 370 -6.76 6.08 1.32
N GLY A 371 -5.95 5.16 1.84
CA GLY A 371 -4.56 5.00 1.40
C GLY A 371 -4.44 4.64 -0.09
N LEU A 372 -5.38 3.85 -0.62
CA LEU A 372 -5.47 3.57 -2.07
C LEU A 372 -5.86 4.80 -2.88
N ALA A 373 -6.87 5.55 -2.44
CA ALA A 373 -7.29 6.79 -3.12
C ALA A 373 -6.17 7.83 -3.17
N ASN A 374 -5.33 7.88 -2.14
CA ASN A 374 -4.18 8.78 -2.04
C ASN A 374 -2.94 8.28 -2.82
N GLY A 375 -3.01 7.07 -3.41
CA GLY A 375 -1.89 6.44 -4.10
C GLY A 375 -0.71 6.10 -3.18
N ASN A 376 -0.98 5.92 -1.88
CA ASN A 376 0.02 5.61 -0.85
C ASN A 376 0.09 4.11 -0.54
N LEU A 377 -0.89 3.31 -0.96
CA LEU A 377 -0.94 1.87 -0.70
C LEU A 377 -0.94 1.05 -1.99
N GLU A 378 -0.21 -0.05 -1.97
CA GLU A 378 -0.37 -1.19 -2.87
C GLU A 378 -0.98 -2.36 -2.09
N LEU A 379 -1.99 -3.03 -2.66
CA LEU A 379 -2.51 -4.27 -2.09
C LEU A 379 -1.81 -5.48 -2.71
N ALA A 380 -1.20 -6.29 -1.86
CA ALA A 380 -0.71 -7.61 -2.21
C ALA A 380 -1.67 -8.69 -1.69
N SER A 381 -1.78 -9.78 -2.45
CA SER A 381 -2.48 -10.99 -1.99
C SER A 381 -1.60 -11.76 -1.02
N HIS A 382 -2.14 -12.14 0.14
CA HIS A 382 -1.47 -12.94 1.16
C HIS A 382 -2.22 -14.25 1.45
N SER A 383 -2.73 -14.90 0.38
CA SER A 383 -3.55 -16.13 0.43
C SER A 383 -4.89 -15.93 1.16
N TRP A 384 -5.73 -16.97 1.21
CA TRP A 384 -7.11 -16.89 1.73
C TRP A 384 -7.14 -16.86 3.25
N ASN A 385 -6.47 -17.81 3.92
CA ASN A 385 -6.45 -17.97 5.37
C ASN A 385 -5.02 -18.02 5.92
N ASN A 386 -4.09 -17.29 5.29
CA ASN A 386 -2.66 -17.43 5.54
C ASN A 386 -2.15 -18.88 5.36
N ARG A 387 -2.77 -19.64 4.43
CA ARG A 387 -2.39 -21.03 4.16
C ARG A 387 -1.19 -21.10 3.25
N VAL A 388 -0.19 -21.89 3.64
CA VAL A 388 0.99 -22.19 2.83
C VAL A 388 0.58 -22.96 1.58
N MET A 389 0.75 -22.33 0.42
CA MET A 389 0.23 -22.83 -0.85
C MET A 389 0.91 -24.12 -1.31
N THR A 390 2.20 -24.28 -1.02
CA THR A 390 2.98 -25.48 -1.42
C THR A 390 2.49 -26.76 -0.74
N GLN A 391 1.65 -26.65 0.29
CA GLN A 391 1.02 -27.78 0.97
C GLN A 391 -0.26 -28.25 0.26
N MET A 392 -0.57 -27.73 -0.93
CA MET A 392 -1.85 -27.95 -1.60
C MET A 392 -1.63 -28.21 -3.11
N PRO A 393 -2.46 -29.06 -3.75
CA PRO A 393 -2.35 -29.32 -5.18
C PRO A 393 -2.69 -28.07 -6.00
N LYS A 394 -2.23 -28.02 -7.26
CA LYS A 394 -2.39 -26.84 -8.14
C LYS A 394 -3.82 -26.27 -8.19
N PRO A 395 -4.90 -27.07 -8.35
CA PRO A 395 -6.26 -26.52 -8.41
C PRO A 395 -6.69 -25.81 -7.13
N ASP A 396 -6.22 -26.28 -5.97
CA ASP A 396 -6.54 -25.66 -4.69
C ASP A 396 -5.74 -24.37 -4.50
N GLN A 397 -4.49 -24.33 -4.96
CA GLN A 397 -3.69 -23.11 -5.02
C GLN A 397 -4.35 -22.04 -5.91
N GLU A 398 -4.83 -22.43 -7.10
CA GLU A 398 -5.59 -21.56 -8.01
C GLU A 398 -6.82 -21.00 -7.32
N LYS A 399 -7.60 -21.86 -6.67
CA LYS A 399 -8.80 -21.45 -5.94
C LYS A 399 -8.50 -20.44 -4.83
N LEU A 400 -7.45 -20.63 -4.03
CA LEU A 400 -7.10 -19.69 -2.97
C LEU A 400 -6.73 -18.31 -3.54
N ILE A 401 -5.99 -18.28 -4.65
CA ILE A 401 -5.62 -17.03 -5.31
C ILE A 401 -6.84 -16.33 -5.89
N GLU A 402 -7.71 -17.08 -6.58
CA GLU A 402 -8.95 -16.56 -7.13
C GLU A 402 -9.88 -16.00 -6.05
N ASP A 403 -10.13 -16.76 -4.98
CA ASP A 403 -11.01 -16.35 -3.89
C ASP A 403 -10.46 -15.09 -3.21
N THR A 404 -9.15 -15.04 -2.90
CA THR A 404 -8.52 -13.86 -2.30
C THR A 404 -8.60 -12.64 -3.21
N ASN A 405 -8.27 -12.78 -4.50
CA ASN A 405 -8.33 -11.68 -5.45
C ASN A 405 -9.76 -11.17 -5.67
N GLN A 406 -10.74 -12.08 -5.75
CA GLN A 406 -12.16 -11.72 -5.82
C GLN A 406 -12.59 -10.94 -4.58
N ARG A 407 -12.17 -11.38 -3.39
CA ARG A 407 -12.50 -10.69 -2.13
C ARG A 407 -11.87 -9.30 -2.07
N ILE A 408 -10.58 -9.18 -2.35
CA ILE A 408 -9.89 -7.87 -2.39
C ILE A 408 -10.56 -6.94 -3.42
N ARG A 409 -10.86 -7.45 -4.62
CA ARG A 409 -11.56 -6.68 -5.66
C ARG A 409 -12.95 -6.23 -5.22
N SER A 410 -13.72 -7.11 -4.58
CA SER A 410 -15.07 -6.78 -4.12
C SER A 410 -15.08 -5.71 -3.03
N VAL A 411 -14.09 -5.71 -2.14
CA VAL A 411 -14.02 -4.78 -1.01
C VAL A 411 -13.39 -3.45 -1.42
N PHE A 412 -12.29 -3.50 -2.19
CA PHE A 412 -11.42 -2.35 -2.46
C PHE A 412 -11.40 -1.90 -3.92
N GLY A 413 -11.98 -2.64 -4.85
CA GLY A 413 -12.00 -2.30 -6.28
C GLY A 413 -10.68 -2.57 -7.00
N VAL A 414 -9.70 -3.19 -6.35
CA VAL A 414 -8.35 -3.45 -6.89
C VAL A 414 -8.14 -4.95 -7.09
N THR A 415 -7.45 -5.32 -8.17
CA THR A 415 -6.96 -6.69 -8.35
C THR A 415 -5.46 -6.71 -8.07
N PRO A 416 -4.99 -7.45 -7.05
CA PRO A 416 -3.56 -7.54 -6.74
C PRO A 416 -2.74 -8.11 -7.90
N THR A 417 -1.55 -7.54 -8.13
CA THR A 417 -0.52 -8.08 -9.04
C THR A 417 0.73 -8.55 -8.31
N THR A 418 0.81 -8.27 -7.00
CA THR A 418 1.88 -8.66 -6.10
C THR A 418 1.39 -9.72 -5.13
N PHE A 419 2.16 -10.80 -4.99
CA PHE A 419 1.90 -11.89 -4.05
C PHE A 419 2.94 -11.93 -2.95
N ILE A 420 2.48 -12.04 -1.71
CA ILE A 420 3.32 -12.33 -0.54
C ILE A 420 2.96 -13.74 -0.07
N PRO A 421 3.84 -14.74 -0.20
CA PRO A 421 3.54 -16.10 0.24
C PRO A 421 3.46 -16.18 1.77
N PRO A 422 2.40 -16.81 2.31
CA PRO A 422 2.37 -17.24 3.71
C PRO A 422 3.62 -18.01 4.12
N GLU A 423 4.13 -17.73 5.31
CA GLU A 423 5.40 -18.27 5.85
C GLU A 423 6.60 -18.08 4.91
N ASN A 424 6.49 -17.20 3.90
CA ASN A 424 7.48 -16.98 2.87
C ASN A 424 7.78 -18.19 1.97
N VAL A 425 6.90 -19.19 1.92
CA VAL A 425 7.11 -20.46 1.19
C VAL A 425 6.34 -20.49 -0.14
N PHE A 426 7.03 -20.87 -1.21
CA PHE A 426 6.47 -21.04 -2.56
C PHE A 426 7.29 -22.06 -3.36
N ASP A 427 6.72 -22.63 -4.41
CA ASP A 427 7.40 -23.51 -5.35
C ASP A 427 7.10 -23.13 -6.83
N GLU A 428 7.60 -23.90 -7.79
CA GLU A 428 7.34 -23.66 -9.22
C GLU A 428 5.85 -23.79 -9.58
N THR A 429 5.10 -24.64 -8.87
CA THR A 429 3.64 -24.75 -9.05
C THR A 429 2.98 -23.44 -8.63
N THR A 430 3.35 -22.90 -7.47
CA THR A 430 2.87 -21.59 -6.99
C THR A 430 3.20 -20.49 -7.99
N ILE A 431 4.44 -20.42 -8.50
CA ILE A 431 4.82 -19.42 -9.52
C ILE A 431 3.94 -19.54 -10.77
N GLN A 432 3.66 -20.76 -11.22
CA GLN A 432 2.82 -20.97 -12.40
C GLN A 432 1.38 -20.50 -12.15
N VAL A 433 0.80 -20.85 -10.99
CA VAL A 433 -0.54 -20.38 -10.58
C VAL A 433 -0.61 -18.86 -10.56
N LEU A 434 0.40 -18.20 -10.00
CA LEU A 434 0.47 -16.73 -9.95
C LEU A 434 0.50 -16.11 -11.35
N LYS A 435 1.33 -16.63 -12.25
CA LYS A 435 1.40 -16.16 -13.65
C LYS A 435 0.08 -16.38 -14.38
N ASP A 436 -0.54 -17.54 -14.21
CA ASP A 436 -1.83 -17.89 -14.81
C ASP A 436 -2.94 -16.93 -14.35
N ASN A 437 -2.79 -16.34 -13.14
CA ASN A 437 -3.73 -15.39 -12.54
C ASN A 437 -3.30 -13.91 -12.64
N GLY A 438 -2.36 -13.59 -13.53
CA GLY A 438 -1.99 -12.20 -13.85
C GLY A 438 -1.10 -11.51 -12.82
N PHE A 439 -0.49 -12.25 -11.88
CA PHE A 439 0.52 -11.70 -11.01
C PHE A 439 1.83 -11.48 -11.76
N THR A 440 2.46 -10.35 -11.46
CA THR A 440 3.74 -9.94 -12.03
C THR A 440 4.87 -9.96 -11.00
N HIS A 441 4.53 -10.04 -9.70
CA HIS A 441 5.50 -9.93 -8.61
C HIS A 441 5.24 -10.97 -7.52
N ILE A 442 6.33 -11.50 -6.97
CA ILE A 442 6.34 -12.24 -5.72
C ILE A 442 7.39 -11.66 -4.78
N SER A 443 7.05 -11.54 -3.50
CA SER A 443 7.98 -11.12 -2.46
C SER A 443 7.96 -12.14 -1.32
N SER A 444 8.95 -13.03 -1.28
CA SER A 444 9.17 -14.06 -0.25
C SER A 444 10.35 -13.69 0.67
N ALA A 445 10.81 -14.59 1.54
CA ALA A 445 12.01 -14.41 2.35
C ALA A 445 13.28 -14.92 1.67
N ALA A 446 14.41 -14.28 1.96
CA ALA A 446 15.74 -14.72 1.55
C ALA A 446 16.27 -15.93 2.35
N THR A 447 15.54 -16.45 3.33
CA THR A 447 16.05 -17.47 4.28
C THR A 447 16.32 -18.85 3.67
N VAL A 448 15.74 -19.13 2.49
CA VAL A 448 15.94 -20.39 1.74
C VAL A 448 16.72 -20.21 0.45
N LYS A 449 16.84 -18.97 -0.06
CA LYS A 449 17.46 -18.66 -1.35
C LYS A 449 18.02 -17.24 -1.36
N GLU A 450 19.22 -17.07 -1.91
CA GLU A 450 19.82 -15.76 -2.14
C GLU A 450 18.88 -14.87 -2.98
N PRO A 451 18.66 -13.59 -2.60
CA PRO A 451 17.91 -12.64 -3.40
C PRO A 451 18.46 -12.54 -4.83
N PRO A 452 17.61 -12.55 -5.86
CA PRO A 452 18.08 -12.36 -7.22
C PRO A 452 18.46 -10.88 -7.43
N PRO A 453 19.58 -10.61 -8.12
CA PRO A 453 19.88 -9.27 -8.61
C PRO A 453 18.77 -8.74 -9.51
N PHE A 454 18.46 -7.45 -9.39
CA PHE A 454 17.40 -6.84 -10.16
C PHE A 454 17.74 -6.79 -11.65
N THR A 455 16.89 -7.41 -12.44
CA THR A 455 16.96 -7.45 -13.90
C THR A 455 15.55 -7.27 -14.45
N LYS A 456 15.39 -6.70 -15.66
CA LYS A 456 14.06 -6.64 -16.28
C LYS A 456 13.56 -8.07 -16.53
N SER A 457 12.34 -8.34 -16.11
CA SER A 457 11.69 -9.65 -16.21
C SER A 457 10.21 -9.47 -16.53
N LYS A 458 9.54 -10.54 -16.97
CA LYS A 458 8.07 -10.58 -17.03
C LYS A 458 7.43 -10.96 -15.69
N PHE A 459 8.23 -11.55 -14.79
CA PHE A 459 7.83 -11.94 -13.45
C PHE A 459 8.96 -11.64 -12.49
N TYR A 460 8.75 -10.67 -11.59
CA TYR A 460 9.76 -10.15 -10.69
C TYR A 460 9.73 -10.87 -9.35
N GLN A 461 10.91 -11.13 -8.80
CA GLN A 461 11.09 -11.67 -7.46
C GLN A 461 11.83 -10.62 -6.64
N PHE A 462 11.16 -10.07 -5.63
CA PHE A 462 11.74 -9.07 -4.74
C PHE A 462 11.65 -9.57 -3.29
N PRO A 463 12.48 -10.54 -2.89
CA PRO A 463 12.46 -11.07 -1.55
C PRO A 463 12.91 -10.04 -0.51
N ILE A 464 12.44 -10.24 0.71
CA ILE A 464 12.84 -9.45 1.87
C ILE A 464 14.24 -9.79 2.31
N VAL A 465 14.95 -8.75 2.75
CA VAL A 465 16.32 -8.87 3.27
C VAL A 465 16.35 -8.31 4.70
N PRO A 466 15.96 -7.04 4.94
CA PRO A 466 15.73 -6.53 6.28
C PRO A 466 14.32 -6.84 6.84
N TYR A 467 14.25 -6.86 8.17
CA TYR A 467 13.04 -7.03 8.96
C TYR A 467 13.04 -5.97 10.07
N THR A 468 11.89 -5.42 10.44
CA THR A 468 11.79 -4.45 11.55
C THR A 468 11.81 -5.11 12.94
N ALA A 469 11.48 -6.41 13.00
CA ALA A 469 11.60 -7.24 14.18
C ALA A 469 11.86 -8.72 13.81
N ILE A 470 12.35 -9.49 14.78
CA ILE A 470 12.58 -10.94 14.67
C ILE A 470 11.72 -11.64 15.72
N LEU A 471 10.97 -12.66 15.32
CA LEU A 471 10.19 -13.47 16.25
C LEU A 471 11.11 -14.36 17.10
N ASN A 472 11.10 -14.14 18.41
CA ASN A 472 11.68 -15.07 19.37
C ASN A 472 10.73 -16.25 19.55
N THR A 473 11.06 -17.39 18.96
CA THR A 473 10.20 -18.58 18.97
C THR A 473 10.04 -19.22 20.34
N ALA A 474 10.91 -18.92 21.31
CA ALA A 474 10.79 -19.44 22.68
C ALA A 474 9.77 -18.65 23.51
N THR A 475 9.65 -17.34 23.26
CA THR A 475 8.76 -16.45 24.02
C THR A 475 7.50 -16.05 23.24
N GLY A 476 7.49 -16.22 21.92
CA GLY A 476 6.44 -15.74 21.02
C GLY A 476 6.47 -14.22 20.81
N ILE A 477 7.54 -13.53 21.23
CA ILE A 477 7.65 -12.07 21.18
C ILE A 477 8.49 -11.66 19.96
N TRP A 478 7.97 -10.72 19.18
CA TRP A 478 8.71 -10.00 18.14
C TRP A 478 9.66 -8.98 18.77
N GLU A 479 10.96 -9.27 18.67
CA GLU A 479 12.05 -8.45 19.18
C GLU A 479 12.49 -7.44 18.13
N HIS A 480 12.44 -6.16 18.49
CA HIS A 480 12.76 -5.07 17.57
C HIS A 480 14.23 -5.10 17.12
N VAL A 481 14.44 -4.94 15.81
CA VAL A 481 15.77 -4.73 15.22
C VAL A 481 16.08 -3.23 15.21
N PRO A 482 17.22 -2.77 15.77
CA PRO A 482 17.57 -1.35 15.77
C PRO A 482 17.63 -0.75 14.36
N ASN A 483 17.11 0.47 14.19
CA ASN A 483 17.08 1.16 12.89
C ASN A 483 18.44 1.23 12.18
N GLU A 484 19.55 1.36 12.91
CA GLU A 484 20.90 1.34 12.34
C GLU A 484 21.21 0.01 11.62
N GLN A 485 20.84 -1.12 12.23
CA GLN A 485 21.03 -2.43 11.61
C GLN A 485 20.12 -2.61 10.40
N ILE A 486 18.88 -2.10 10.46
CA ILE A 486 17.94 -2.11 9.33
C ILE A 486 18.52 -1.30 8.16
N LEU A 487 19.01 -0.08 8.43
CA LEU A 487 19.62 0.80 7.43
C LEU A 487 20.86 0.18 6.79
N ASN A 488 21.72 -0.44 7.60
CA ASN A 488 22.88 -1.17 7.09
C ASN A 488 22.46 -2.32 6.16
N LYS A 489 21.41 -3.07 6.53
CA LYS A 489 20.88 -4.15 5.68
C LYS A 489 20.18 -3.65 4.42
N ILE A 490 19.53 -2.48 4.46
CA ILE A 490 19.01 -1.82 3.26
C ILE A 490 20.17 -1.45 2.32
N ASP A 491 21.21 -0.82 2.86
CA ASP A 491 22.39 -0.40 2.08
C ASP A 491 23.10 -1.61 1.46
N GLU A 492 23.29 -2.69 2.22
CA GLU A 492 23.82 -3.96 1.74
C GLU A 492 22.95 -4.56 0.62
N SER A 493 21.62 -4.61 0.80
CA SER A 493 20.70 -5.17 -0.19
C SER A 493 20.70 -4.37 -1.49
N ILE A 494 20.72 -3.04 -1.41
CA ILE A 494 20.81 -2.17 -2.60
C ILE A 494 22.16 -2.36 -3.30
N PHE A 495 23.25 -2.53 -2.54
CA PHE A 495 24.57 -2.79 -3.10
C PHE A 495 24.61 -4.14 -3.84
N ASP A 496 24.12 -5.21 -3.21
CA ASP A 496 24.23 -6.57 -3.75
C ASP A 496 23.21 -6.86 -4.86
N TYR A 497 21.98 -6.36 -4.70
CA TYR A 497 20.83 -6.78 -5.52
C TYR A 497 20.17 -5.63 -6.28
N GLY A 498 20.51 -4.37 -5.97
CA GLY A 498 19.96 -3.19 -6.62
C GLY A 498 18.65 -2.65 -6.04
N TYR A 499 18.10 -3.28 -5.00
CA TYR A 499 16.87 -2.91 -4.28
C TYR A 499 16.89 -3.47 -2.85
N ALA A 500 15.95 -3.03 -2.02
CA ALA A 500 15.66 -3.65 -0.72
C ALA A 500 14.15 -3.81 -0.50
N VAL A 501 13.73 -4.86 0.21
CA VAL A 501 12.36 -5.00 0.71
C VAL A 501 12.39 -5.27 2.21
N VAL A 502 11.71 -4.43 2.98
CA VAL A 502 11.63 -4.48 4.45
C VAL A 502 10.30 -5.12 4.86
N MET A 503 10.36 -6.23 5.59
CA MET A 503 9.17 -6.90 6.15
C MET A 503 8.79 -6.33 7.51
N MET A 504 7.48 -6.20 7.74
CA MET A 504 6.87 -5.78 8.99
C MET A 504 5.61 -6.60 9.28
N HIS A 505 5.26 -6.76 10.56
CA HIS A 505 4.00 -7.36 11.01
C HIS A 505 3.24 -6.45 11.98
N PRO A 506 1.90 -6.55 12.05
CA PRO A 506 1.06 -5.79 12.99
C PRO A 506 1.45 -5.99 14.47
N TYR A 507 1.95 -7.18 14.82
CA TYR A 507 2.43 -7.53 16.16
C TYR A 507 3.48 -6.55 16.70
N GLU A 508 4.40 -6.13 15.83
CA GLU A 508 5.56 -5.28 16.17
C GLU A 508 5.16 -3.88 16.63
N PHE A 509 3.97 -3.44 16.20
CA PHE A 509 3.40 -2.13 16.48
C PHE A 509 2.28 -2.18 17.51
N SER A 510 2.13 -3.32 18.20
CA SER A 510 1.12 -3.53 19.24
C SER A 510 1.78 -3.68 20.61
N LEU A 511 1.08 -3.27 21.67
CA LEU A 511 1.56 -3.49 23.05
C LEU A 511 1.43 -4.97 23.42
N TYR A 512 2.42 -5.47 24.14
CA TYR A 512 2.44 -6.84 24.66
C TYR A 512 2.17 -6.86 26.17
N ASP A 513 1.16 -7.62 26.59
CA ASP A 513 0.79 -7.87 27.99
C ASP A 513 0.27 -9.31 28.12
N ASN A 514 1.20 -10.26 28.32
CA ASN A 514 0.92 -11.72 28.25
C ASN A 514 0.19 -12.16 26.97
N GLY A 515 0.44 -11.42 25.88
CA GLY A 515 -0.24 -11.52 24.59
C GLY A 515 -0.28 -10.15 23.90
N TYR A 516 -0.39 -10.15 22.57
CA TYR A 516 -0.53 -8.90 21.83
C TYR A 516 -1.92 -8.31 22.03
N THR A 517 -1.94 -7.05 22.47
CA THR A 517 -3.17 -6.32 22.76
C THR A 517 -3.57 -5.45 21.57
N ASN A 518 -4.87 -5.15 21.43
CA ASN A 518 -5.40 -4.26 20.40
C ASN A 518 -5.10 -2.77 20.67
N LYS A 519 -3.89 -2.45 21.14
CA LYS A 519 -3.40 -1.12 21.49
C LYS A 519 -2.09 -0.87 20.78
N VAL A 520 -1.94 0.33 20.23
CA VAL A 520 -0.73 0.75 19.51
C VAL A 520 0.45 0.88 20.46
N ASN A 521 1.59 0.35 20.05
CA ASN A 521 2.89 0.65 20.63
C ASN A 521 3.47 1.89 19.93
N SER A 522 3.21 3.08 20.49
CA SER A 522 3.64 4.35 19.92
C SER A 522 5.15 4.43 19.70
N THR A 523 5.95 3.84 20.59
CA THR A 523 7.41 3.80 20.47
C THR A 523 7.84 3.07 19.19
N SER A 524 7.24 1.93 18.87
CA SER A 524 7.53 1.19 17.62
C SER A 524 7.14 2.01 16.39
N VAL A 525 5.99 2.70 16.44
CA VAL A 525 5.51 3.54 15.33
C VAL A 525 6.41 4.76 15.11
N GLU A 526 6.89 5.40 16.17
CA GLU A 526 7.83 6.52 16.10
C GLU A 526 9.18 6.08 15.50
N ARG A 527 9.69 4.91 15.90
CA ARG A 527 10.91 4.34 15.34
C ARG A 527 10.78 4.06 13.84
N LEU A 528 9.63 3.53 13.40
CA LEU A 528 9.33 3.36 11.98
C LEU A 528 9.31 4.70 11.24
N GLY A 529 8.68 5.72 11.82
CA GLY A 529 8.68 7.07 11.27
C GLY A 529 10.10 7.64 11.09
N ALA A 530 10.97 7.47 12.09
CA ALA A 530 12.36 7.91 12.04
C ALA A 530 13.21 7.12 11.02
N LEU A 531 12.93 5.81 10.86
CA LEU A 531 13.56 4.99 9.83
C LEU A 531 13.22 5.53 8.43
N ILE A 532 11.95 5.81 8.17
CA ILE A 532 11.48 6.38 6.89
C ILE A 532 12.14 7.73 6.61
N ASP A 533 12.20 8.63 7.60
CA ASP A 533 12.87 9.93 7.45
C ASP A 533 14.35 9.79 7.09
N THR A 534 15.04 8.82 7.73
CA THR A 534 16.47 8.58 7.51
C THR A 534 16.74 7.98 6.12
N ILE A 535 15.85 7.13 5.62
CA ILE A 535 15.93 6.59 4.26
C ILE A 535 15.77 7.72 3.24
N LYS A 536 14.77 8.58 3.43
CA LYS A 536 14.53 9.73 2.55
C LYS A 536 15.69 10.72 2.54
N SER A 537 16.30 11.00 3.70
CA SER A 537 17.44 11.93 3.77
C SER A 537 18.71 11.39 3.10
N LYS A 538 18.79 10.07 2.87
CA LYS A 538 19.85 9.40 2.10
C LYS A 538 19.59 9.36 0.58
N ASP A 539 18.55 10.03 0.10
CA ASP A 539 18.12 10.02 -1.32
C ASP A 539 17.81 8.60 -1.84
N ILE A 540 17.34 7.72 -0.95
CA ILE A 540 16.86 6.37 -1.31
C ILE A 540 15.36 6.48 -1.57
N LYS A 541 14.91 6.03 -2.75
CA LYS A 541 13.49 6.07 -3.13
C LYS A 541 12.70 5.05 -2.34
N ILE A 542 11.53 5.44 -1.82
CA ILE A 542 10.59 4.49 -1.23
C ILE A 542 9.49 4.20 -2.25
N LEU A 543 9.34 2.93 -2.64
CA LEU A 543 8.40 2.48 -3.68
C LEU A 543 7.54 1.31 -3.16
N PRO A 544 6.30 1.12 -3.65
CA PRO A 544 5.62 -0.15 -3.48
C PRO A 544 6.37 -1.25 -4.27
N ILE A 545 6.26 -2.51 -3.83
CA ILE A 545 6.93 -3.66 -4.46
C ILE A 545 6.60 -3.72 -5.95
N GLY A 546 5.33 -3.56 -6.31
CA GLY A 546 4.86 -3.60 -7.69
C GLY A 546 5.30 -2.42 -8.55
N SER A 547 6.12 -1.49 -8.06
CA SER A 547 6.68 -0.38 -8.84
C SER A 547 8.21 -0.33 -8.85
N ILE A 548 8.90 -1.28 -8.21
CA ILE A 548 10.37 -1.36 -8.25
C ILE A 548 10.87 -1.49 -9.69
N GLN A 549 10.15 -2.21 -10.55
CA GLN A 549 10.52 -2.39 -11.95
C GLN A 549 10.51 -1.11 -12.79
N ASP A 550 9.74 -0.11 -12.36
CA ASP A 550 9.50 1.17 -13.05
C ASP A 550 10.33 2.31 -12.44
N TYR A 551 11.38 1.99 -11.68
CA TYR A 551 12.23 2.96 -10.98
C TYR A 551 12.90 4.02 -11.87
N ASP A 552 13.08 3.67 -13.16
CA ASP A 552 13.71 4.43 -14.23
C ASP A 552 12.71 5.13 -15.14
N ALA A 553 11.41 4.81 -15.02
CA ALA A 553 10.37 5.62 -15.64
C ALA A 553 10.53 7.04 -15.09
N PRO A 554 10.43 8.08 -15.94
CA PRO A 554 10.17 9.42 -15.44
C PRO A 554 8.98 9.23 -14.52
N GLN A 555 9.16 9.48 -13.22
CA GLN A 555 8.01 9.60 -12.36
C GLN A 555 7.11 10.57 -13.10
N ALA A 556 5.89 10.15 -13.44
CA ALA A 556 4.87 11.11 -13.81
C ALA A 556 5.00 12.16 -12.73
N VAL A 557 5.42 13.37 -13.13
CA VAL A 557 5.63 14.46 -12.21
C VAL A 557 4.28 14.59 -11.52
N LYS A 558 4.16 14.01 -10.31
CA LYS A 558 3.17 14.47 -9.36
C LYS A 558 3.53 15.94 -9.27
N PRO A 559 2.60 16.84 -9.64
CA PRO A 559 2.88 18.26 -9.71
C PRO A 559 3.67 18.65 -8.47
N ASN A 560 4.83 19.28 -8.71
CA ASN A 560 5.84 19.64 -7.72
C ASN A 560 5.25 19.94 -6.33
N ASP A 561 6.01 19.53 -5.31
CA ASP A 561 5.93 20.00 -3.94
C ASP A 561 5.88 21.53 -3.85
N GLU A 562 4.69 22.07 -4.06
CA GLU A 562 4.17 23.04 -3.13
C GLU A 562 3.79 22.28 -1.88
N LYS A 563 4.43 22.66 -0.76
CA LYS A 563 3.95 22.47 0.61
C LYS A 563 2.45 22.16 0.58
N PRO A 564 1.98 20.98 1.03
CA PRO A 564 0.60 20.55 0.80
C PRO A 564 -0.30 21.72 1.11
N GLU A 565 -1.00 22.18 0.07
CA GLU A 565 -1.85 23.36 0.15
C GLU A 565 -2.73 23.12 1.36
N GLN A 566 -2.54 23.97 2.38
CA GLN A 566 -3.22 23.82 3.65
C GLN A 566 -4.71 23.77 3.30
N ILE A 567 -5.37 22.62 3.52
CA ILE A 567 -6.78 22.45 3.19
C ILE A 567 -7.48 23.69 3.75
N PRO A 568 -8.11 24.53 2.90
CA PRO A 568 -8.81 25.71 3.38
C PRO A 568 -9.68 25.30 4.55
N ASN A 569 -9.52 25.95 5.69
CA ASN A 569 -10.16 25.54 6.92
C ASN A 569 -10.80 26.75 7.58
N CYS A 570 -12.13 26.79 7.54
CA CYS A 570 -12.91 27.86 8.16
C CYS A 570 -13.09 27.63 9.68
N ASN A 571 -12.67 26.47 10.20
CA ASN A 571 -12.96 25.99 11.55
C ASN A 571 -14.46 26.13 11.90
N CYS A 572 -15.32 25.78 10.94
CA CYS A 572 -16.75 26.08 10.98
C CYS A 572 -17.62 24.84 10.75
N VAL A 573 -18.81 24.88 11.36
CA VAL A 573 -19.83 23.82 11.30
C VAL A 573 -21.15 24.43 10.83
N ALA A 574 -21.87 23.75 9.94
CA ALA A 574 -23.25 24.09 9.59
C ALA A 574 -24.19 22.92 9.88
N PHE A 575 -25.45 23.23 10.16
CA PHE A 575 -26.51 22.24 10.33
C PHE A 575 -27.53 22.35 9.20
N ARG A 576 -27.97 21.19 8.70
CA ARG A 576 -28.98 21.07 7.65
C ARG A 576 -30.07 20.11 8.09
N LEU A 577 -31.32 20.57 8.20
CA LEU A 577 -32.48 19.72 8.46
C LEU A 577 -33.14 19.35 7.13
N ASP A 578 -33.08 18.06 6.81
CA ASP A 578 -33.57 17.49 5.57
C ASP A 578 -35.00 16.95 5.70
N ASN A 579 -35.67 16.84 4.54
CA ASN A 579 -37.01 16.27 4.39
C ASN A 579 -38.12 17.07 5.07
N VAL A 580 -38.00 18.39 5.12
CA VAL A 580 -39.01 19.24 5.76
C VAL A 580 -40.31 19.26 4.92
N GLN A 581 -41.42 18.92 5.55
CA GLN A 581 -42.75 18.78 4.92
C GLN A 581 -43.88 18.87 5.95
N ASP A 582 -45.12 19.05 5.50
CA ASP A 582 -46.23 19.50 6.34
C ASP A 582 -46.92 18.41 7.16
N PHE A 583 -47.02 17.19 6.64
CA PHE A 583 -47.87 16.15 7.24
C PHE A 583 -47.12 15.13 8.08
N TRP A 584 -45.79 15.09 8.01
CA TRP A 584 -44.99 14.04 8.63
C TRP A 584 -44.11 14.61 9.74
N LEU A 585 -44.35 14.19 10.98
CA LEU A 585 -43.55 14.56 12.15
C LEU A 585 -43.49 16.08 12.42
N ASN A 586 -44.57 16.84 12.18
CA ASN A 586 -44.57 18.30 12.30
C ASN A 586 -44.25 18.83 13.72
N ASP A 587 -44.62 18.12 14.79
CA ASP A 587 -44.25 18.50 16.17
C ASP A 587 -42.75 18.33 16.41
N VAL A 588 -42.19 17.25 15.87
CA VAL A 588 -40.75 16.97 15.96
C VAL A 588 -39.96 17.99 15.14
N GLN A 589 -40.36 18.27 13.90
CA GLN A 589 -39.75 19.30 13.05
C GLN A 589 -39.76 20.67 13.74
N ASN A 590 -40.89 21.08 14.30
CA ASN A 590 -41.02 22.34 15.02
C ASN A 590 -40.11 22.39 16.25
N THR A 591 -39.97 21.29 16.97
CA THR A 591 -39.11 21.21 18.16
C THR A 591 -37.62 21.31 17.81
N VAL A 592 -37.19 20.67 16.72
CA VAL A 592 -35.83 20.82 16.19
C VAL A 592 -35.60 22.27 15.77
N MET A 593 -36.50 22.88 14.99
CA MET A 593 -36.38 24.28 14.57
C MET A 593 -36.32 25.25 15.77
N ASN A 594 -37.16 25.04 16.79
CA ASN A 594 -37.15 25.85 18.01
C ASN A 594 -35.83 25.71 18.78
N THR A 595 -35.25 24.51 18.85
CA THR A 595 -33.94 24.28 19.49
C THR A 595 -32.83 25.14 18.86
N PHE A 596 -32.81 25.25 17.53
CA PHE A 596 -31.87 26.13 16.83
C PHE A 596 -32.19 27.62 17.03
N ALA A 597 -33.46 28.01 16.97
CA ALA A 597 -33.88 29.39 17.17
C ALA A 597 -33.56 29.91 18.59
N GLU A 598 -33.90 29.16 19.63
CA GLU A 598 -33.65 29.49 21.04
C GLU A 598 -32.16 29.62 21.33
N SER A 599 -31.34 28.74 20.75
CA SER A 599 -29.89 28.78 20.89
C SER A 599 -29.22 29.80 19.96
N LYS A 600 -29.98 30.56 19.15
CA LYS A 600 -29.48 31.49 18.13
C LYS A 600 -28.47 30.83 17.19
N THR A 601 -28.74 29.59 16.79
CA THR A 601 -27.86 28.76 15.97
C THR A 601 -28.35 28.73 14.53
N PRO A 602 -27.51 29.07 13.53
CA PRO A 602 -27.88 28.99 12.13
C PRO A 602 -28.32 27.58 11.71
N LEU A 603 -29.46 27.48 11.01
CA LEU A 603 -29.98 26.23 10.47
C LEU A 603 -30.46 26.41 9.02
N THR A 604 -30.09 25.46 8.15
CA THR A 604 -30.64 25.38 6.78
C THR A 604 -31.70 24.29 6.71
N LEU A 605 -32.90 24.60 6.26
CA LEU A 605 -34.00 23.64 6.05
C LEU A 605 -34.06 23.26 4.58
N THR A 606 -34.16 21.97 4.23
CA THR A 606 -34.43 21.56 2.84
C THR A 606 -35.82 20.96 2.73
N VAL A 607 -36.71 21.61 1.97
CA VAL A 607 -38.13 21.26 1.89
C VAL A 607 -38.45 20.41 0.65
N ILE A 608 -39.39 19.49 0.80
CA ILE A 608 -39.95 18.71 -0.32
C ILE A 608 -41.14 19.49 -0.89
N GLY A 609 -40.99 19.99 -2.12
CA GLY A 609 -41.91 21.00 -2.68
C GLY A 609 -43.37 20.56 -2.79
N LYS A 610 -43.63 19.30 -3.12
CA LYS A 610 -45.00 18.75 -3.25
C LYS A 610 -45.76 18.73 -1.93
N PHE A 611 -45.04 18.72 -0.81
CA PHE A 611 -45.59 18.41 0.51
C PHE A 611 -45.42 19.55 1.52
N ILE A 612 -45.18 20.78 1.03
CA ILE A 612 -44.98 21.96 1.87
C ILE A 612 -45.95 23.09 1.44
N GLY A 613 -46.55 23.81 2.40
CA GLY A 613 -47.44 24.95 2.15
C GLY A 613 -48.92 24.78 2.53
N ASP A 614 -49.34 23.60 2.94
CA ASP A 614 -50.73 23.23 3.24
C ASP A 614 -51.02 23.14 4.75
N ASP A 615 -50.03 22.82 5.61
CA ASP A 615 -50.18 22.81 7.08
C ASP A 615 -49.83 24.17 7.70
N PRO A 616 -50.82 24.92 8.25
CA PRO A 616 -50.55 26.21 8.88
C PRO A 616 -49.57 26.12 10.04
N LYS A 617 -49.50 24.98 10.74
CA LYS A 617 -48.61 24.80 11.89
C LYS A 617 -47.14 24.83 11.47
N THR A 618 -46.77 23.99 10.49
CA THR A 618 -45.42 23.94 9.92
C THR A 618 -45.08 25.24 9.16
N VAL A 619 -46.01 25.75 8.35
CA VAL A 619 -45.80 26.98 7.56
C VAL A 619 -45.59 28.21 8.44
N ASN A 620 -46.43 28.42 9.46
CA ASN A 620 -46.30 29.57 10.36
C ASN A 620 -45.01 29.50 11.19
N ALA A 621 -44.63 28.30 11.64
CA ALA A 621 -43.36 28.10 12.33
C ALA A 621 -42.19 28.53 11.44
N ILE A 622 -42.11 28.05 10.19
CA ILE A 622 -41.02 28.43 9.28
C ILE A 622 -41.03 29.95 9.01
N LYS A 623 -42.18 30.56 8.76
CA LYS A 623 -42.29 32.02 8.52
C LYS A 623 -41.77 32.86 9.69
N GLU A 624 -42.11 32.47 10.91
CA GLU A 624 -41.62 33.14 12.11
C GLU A 624 -40.08 33.07 12.21
N LYS A 625 -39.48 31.93 11.89
CA LYS A 625 -38.03 31.73 12.01
C LYS A 625 -37.24 32.36 10.86
N LEU A 626 -37.86 32.50 9.68
CA LEU A 626 -37.32 33.32 8.59
C LEU A 626 -37.25 34.80 9.00
N ASN A 627 -38.26 35.33 9.69
CA ASN A 627 -38.26 36.73 10.18
C ASN A 627 -37.16 37.00 11.21
N THR A 628 -36.81 36.02 12.04
CA THR A 628 -35.71 36.15 13.02
C THR A 628 -34.32 35.92 12.42
N SER A 629 -34.25 35.65 11.11
CA SER A 629 -33.00 35.37 10.37
C SER A 629 -32.19 34.18 10.90
N SER A 630 -32.77 33.34 11.75
CA SER A 630 -32.13 32.16 12.35
C SER A 630 -32.11 30.95 11.42
N VAL A 631 -32.95 30.98 10.38
CA VAL A 631 -33.15 29.89 9.43
C VAL A 631 -32.94 30.35 7.97
N ARG A 632 -32.47 29.44 7.13
CA ARG A 632 -32.50 29.53 5.66
C ARG A 632 -33.30 28.39 5.08
N ILE A 633 -33.94 28.61 3.93
CA ILE A 633 -34.69 27.57 3.22
C ILE A 633 -33.99 27.20 1.92
N GLY A 634 -33.87 25.89 1.70
CA GLY A 634 -33.32 25.25 0.52
C GLY A 634 -34.34 24.30 -0.10
N SER A 635 -34.08 23.90 -1.33
CA SER A 635 -34.92 22.99 -2.10
C SER A 635 -34.39 21.56 -1.98
N ARG A 636 -35.31 20.60 -1.81
CA ARG A 636 -35.04 19.16 -1.87
C ARG A 636 -35.67 18.49 -3.10
N GLY A 637 -36.07 19.28 -4.10
CA GLY A 637 -36.85 18.80 -5.24
C GLY A 637 -38.34 18.68 -4.94
N TRP A 638 -39.13 18.37 -5.97
CA TRP A 638 -40.59 18.36 -5.87
C TRP A 638 -41.09 17.17 -5.05
N GLU A 639 -40.54 15.99 -5.31
CA GLU A 639 -40.85 14.76 -4.58
C GLU A 639 -39.57 14.18 -3.97
N TYR A 640 -39.76 13.29 -2.98
CA TYR A 640 -38.65 12.53 -2.39
C TYR A 640 -38.24 11.35 -3.30
N LEU A 641 -37.69 11.66 -4.47
CA LEU A 641 -37.28 10.71 -5.49
C LEU A 641 -35.82 10.96 -5.93
N ASP A 642 -35.12 9.88 -6.31
CA ASP A 642 -33.79 9.96 -6.89
C ASP A 642 -33.83 10.75 -8.21
N HIS A 643 -33.19 11.93 -8.22
CA HIS A 643 -33.20 12.80 -9.39
C HIS A 643 -32.37 12.24 -10.55
N SER A 644 -31.34 11.46 -10.27
CA SER A 644 -30.46 10.88 -11.30
C SER A 644 -31.18 9.84 -12.18
N ALA A 645 -32.31 9.30 -11.70
CA ALA A 645 -33.11 8.31 -12.42
C ALA A 645 -34.05 8.91 -13.50
N PHE A 646 -34.10 10.24 -13.65
CA PHE A 646 -35.00 10.93 -14.58
C PHE A 646 -34.25 11.70 -15.67
N ASP A 647 -34.93 12.04 -16.76
CA ASP A 647 -34.40 12.93 -17.79
C ASP A 647 -34.18 14.37 -17.28
N ALA A 648 -33.40 15.15 -18.04
CA ALA A 648 -33.02 16.51 -17.66
C ALA A 648 -34.22 17.46 -17.50
N GLU A 649 -35.27 17.29 -18.30
CA GLU A 649 -36.46 18.14 -18.25
C GLU A 649 -37.24 17.92 -16.96
N ARG A 650 -37.44 16.65 -16.57
CA ARG A 650 -38.10 16.30 -15.32
C ARG A 650 -37.29 16.72 -14.10
N GLN A 651 -35.97 16.62 -14.15
CA GLN A 651 -35.10 17.13 -13.10
C GLN A 651 -35.21 18.66 -12.96
N ALA A 652 -35.15 19.41 -14.06
CA ALA A 652 -35.33 20.86 -14.06
C ALA A 652 -36.70 21.29 -13.53
N ALA A 653 -37.77 20.63 -13.99
CA ALA A 653 -39.12 20.87 -13.52
C ALA A 653 -39.26 20.65 -12.01
N SER A 654 -38.66 19.58 -11.48
CA SER A 654 -38.66 19.27 -10.04
C SER A 654 -38.07 20.42 -9.20
N VAL A 655 -36.90 20.94 -9.58
CA VAL A 655 -36.25 22.02 -8.82
C VAL A 655 -36.98 23.35 -8.98
N LEU A 656 -37.36 23.71 -10.22
CA LEU A 656 -38.07 24.95 -10.52
C LEU A 656 -39.42 25.03 -9.81
N GLN A 657 -40.17 23.94 -9.82
CA GLN A 657 -41.49 23.88 -9.18
C GLN A 657 -41.38 24.03 -7.66
N THR A 658 -40.39 23.38 -7.04
CA THR A 658 -40.12 23.56 -5.61
C THR A 658 -39.70 24.99 -5.28
N ASN A 659 -38.80 25.60 -6.06
CA ASN A 659 -38.38 26.99 -5.83
C ASN A 659 -39.55 27.97 -5.98
N LYS A 660 -40.44 27.74 -6.96
CA LYS A 660 -41.67 28.52 -7.11
C LYS A 660 -42.56 28.37 -5.88
N LYS A 661 -42.81 27.14 -5.42
CA LYS A 661 -43.63 26.87 -4.23
C LYS A 661 -43.05 27.52 -2.98
N ILE A 662 -41.73 27.47 -2.79
CA ILE A 662 -41.04 28.15 -1.69
C ILE A 662 -41.29 29.66 -1.75
N SER A 663 -41.16 30.27 -2.92
CA SER A 663 -41.41 31.71 -3.12
C SER A 663 -42.86 32.08 -2.86
N ASP A 664 -43.81 31.30 -3.36
CA ASP A 664 -45.26 31.56 -3.22
C ASP A 664 -45.70 31.45 -1.74
N VAL A 665 -45.17 30.47 -1.00
CA VAL A 665 -45.59 30.19 0.38
C VAL A 665 -44.85 31.07 1.38
N PHE A 666 -43.52 31.21 1.25
CA PHE A 666 -42.65 31.82 2.26
C PHE A 666 -42.11 33.20 1.87
N GLY A 667 -42.30 33.66 0.62
CA GLY A 667 -41.84 34.97 0.17
C GLY A 667 -40.31 35.09 0.03
N VAL A 668 -39.60 33.97 0.00
CA VAL A 668 -38.13 33.91 -0.10
C VAL A 668 -37.71 33.01 -1.25
N LYS A 669 -36.46 33.13 -1.71
CA LYS A 669 -35.88 32.25 -2.75
C LYS A 669 -34.91 31.27 -2.11
N ALA A 670 -34.96 30.01 -2.54
CA ALA A 670 -33.97 29.02 -2.14
C ALA A 670 -32.62 29.31 -2.79
N SER A 671 -31.55 29.28 -1.98
CA SER A 671 -30.15 29.44 -2.42
C SER A 671 -29.42 28.09 -2.48
N VAL A 672 -29.92 27.08 -1.76
CA VAL A 672 -29.33 25.75 -1.59
C VAL A 672 -30.23 24.69 -2.22
N PHE A 673 -29.64 23.72 -2.91
CA PHE A 673 -30.30 22.48 -3.33
C PHE A 673 -29.60 21.27 -2.72
N ALA A 674 -30.36 20.40 -2.06
CA ALA A 674 -29.89 19.12 -1.55
C ALA A 674 -30.72 18.00 -2.19
N PRO A 675 -30.15 17.14 -3.04
CA PRO A 675 -30.92 16.11 -3.72
C PRO A 675 -31.46 15.05 -2.72
N PRO A 676 -32.68 14.53 -2.90
CA PRO A 676 -33.15 13.33 -2.20
C PRO A 676 -32.17 12.16 -2.37
N TYR A 677 -32.03 11.35 -1.33
CA TYR A 677 -31.10 10.20 -1.30
C TYR A 677 -29.63 10.56 -1.57
N ASP A 678 -29.27 11.85 -1.54
CA ASP A 678 -27.96 12.36 -1.95
C ASP A 678 -27.59 12.01 -3.40
N ALA A 679 -28.55 11.57 -4.21
CA ALA A 679 -28.33 11.04 -5.56
C ALA A 679 -28.52 12.13 -6.63
N PHE A 680 -27.50 12.32 -7.47
CA PHE A 680 -27.51 13.35 -8.49
C PHE A 680 -26.66 12.95 -9.71
N SER A 681 -26.89 13.68 -10.79
CA SER A 681 -26.14 13.59 -12.05
C SER A 681 -25.71 15.00 -12.48
N SER A 682 -24.91 15.12 -13.55
CA SER A 682 -24.60 16.42 -14.15
C SER A 682 -25.84 17.22 -14.54
N GLN A 683 -26.91 16.53 -14.94
CA GLN A 683 -28.20 17.14 -15.29
C GLN A 683 -28.90 17.71 -14.05
N THR A 684 -28.67 17.12 -12.87
CA THR A 684 -29.24 17.60 -11.61
C THR A 684 -28.59 18.91 -11.17
N ILE A 685 -27.27 19.03 -11.35
CA ILE A 685 -26.51 20.26 -11.10
C ILE A 685 -27.00 21.36 -12.04
N GLU A 686 -27.12 21.05 -13.32
CA GLU A 686 -27.62 21.98 -14.33
C GLU A 686 -29.07 22.42 -14.05
N ALA A 687 -29.94 21.50 -13.64
CA ALA A 687 -31.30 21.80 -13.18
C ALA A 687 -31.31 22.78 -11.99
N ALA A 688 -30.44 22.57 -11.00
CA ALA A 688 -30.29 23.49 -9.87
C ALA A 688 -29.82 24.88 -10.33
N ARG A 689 -28.84 24.93 -11.23
CA ARG A 689 -28.30 26.16 -11.81
C ARG A 689 -29.38 26.94 -12.57
N GLN A 690 -30.16 26.28 -13.43
CA GLN A 690 -31.27 26.89 -14.16
C GLN A 690 -32.36 27.44 -13.23
N ALA A 691 -32.55 26.81 -12.07
CA ALA A 691 -33.46 27.28 -11.03
C ALA A 691 -32.91 28.42 -10.16
N GLY A 692 -31.70 28.92 -10.45
CA GLY A 692 -31.05 30.02 -9.73
C GLY A 692 -30.44 29.62 -8.38
N ILE A 693 -30.23 28.33 -8.14
CA ILE A 693 -29.54 27.82 -6.96
C ILE A 693 -28.05 28.14 -7.06
N LYS A 694 -27.45 28.57 -5.94
CA LYS A 694 -26.02 28.92 -5.85
C LYS A 694 -25.18 27.89 -5.10
N PHE A 695 -25.81 27.08 -4.26
CA PHE A 695 -25.13 26.11 -3.40
C PHE A 695 -25.73 24.72 -3.59
N PHE A 696 -24.87 23.74 -3.87
CA PHE A 696 -25.25 22.34 -4.02
C PHE A 696 -24.77 21.55 -2.81
N SER A 697 -25.61 20.72 -2.20
CA SER A 697 -25.30 20.07 -0.93
C SER A 697 -25.83 18.65 -0.89
N ALA A 698 -25.15 17.72 -1.54
CA ALA A 698 -25.35 16.28 -1.34
C ALA A 698 -24.43 15.76 -0.21
N SER A 699 -24.35 14.45 0.00
CA SER A 699 -23.39 13.85 0.93
C SER A 699 -21.96 13.91 0.40
N ILE A 700 -20.96 14.06 1.27
CA ILE A 700 -19.53 14.01 0.89
C ILE A 700 -19.14 12.67 0.25
N VAL A 701 -19.95 11.62 0.46
CA VAL A 701 -19.77 10.31 -0.17
C VAL A 701 -20.19 10.35 -1.66
N ALA A 702 -21.20 11.14 -2.00
CA ALA A 702 -21.72 11.28 -3.36
C ALA A 702 -21.08 12.46 -4.12
N ASP A 703 -20.78 13.55 -3.40
CA ASP A 703 -20.24 14.81 -3.92
C ASP A 703 -18.84 15.03 -3.36
N LYS A 704 -17.84 14.43 -4.03
CA LYS A 704 -16.44 14.40 -3.60
C LYS A 704 -15.62 15.50 -4.28
N PRO A 705 -14.75 16.21 -3.56
CA PRO A 705 -13.77 17.10 -4.18
C PRO A 705 -12.67 16.32 -4.93
N PRO A 706 -12.00 16.92 -5.94
CA PRO A 706 -12.26 18.25 -6.49
C PRO A 706 -13.55 18.30 -7.32
N TYR A 707 -14.36 19.34 -7.10
CA TYR A 707 -15.63 19.52 -7.82
C TYR A 707 -15.37 19.96 -9.25
N GLN A 708 -15.90 19.24 -10.23
CA GLN A 708 -15.62 19.48 -11.65
C GLN A 708 -16.34 20.70 -12.24
N ASP A 709 -17.37 21.21 -11.57
CA ASP A 709 -18.17 22.34 -12.03
C ASP A 709 -17.97 23.56 -11.10
N SER A 710 -17.45 24.66 -11.66
CA SER A 710 -17.26 25.92 -10.93
C SER A 710 -18.48 26.84 -10.98
N SER A 711 -19.56 26.45 -11.66
CA SER A 711 -20.76 27.30 -11.87
C SER A 711 -21.71 27.34 -10.68
N ILE A 712 -21.64 26.33 -9.79
CA ILE A 712 -22.34 26.27 -8.50
C ILE A 712 -21.33 25.96 -7.39
N ARG A 713 -21.56 26.45 -6.16
CA ARG A 713 -20.65 26.18 -5.02
C ARG A 713 -21.09 24.91 -4.30
N HIS A 714 -20.25 23.88 -4.31
CA HIS A 714 -20.51 22.61 -3.64
C HIS A 714 -20.18 22.68 -2.15
N VAL A 715 -21.12 22.26 -1.30
CA VAL A 715 -21.01 22.28 0.17
C VAL A 715 -21.65 21.00 0.74
N PRO A 716 -21.00 19.84 0.58
CA PRO A 716 -21.59 18.56 0.93
C PRO A 716 -21.76 18.35 2.44
N SER A 717 -22.75 17.55 2.84
CA SER A 717 -22.87 17.05 4.21
C SER A 717 -21.75 16.07 4.53
N THR A 718 -20.95 16.38 5.55
CA THR A 718 -19.80 15.56 5.96
C THR A 718 -20.15 14.51 7.00
N ALA A 719 -21.28 14.68 7.69
CA ALA A 719 -21.77 13.71 8.66
C ALA A 719 -23.30 13.71 8.76
N TYR A 720 -23.85 12.59 9.22
CA TYR A 720 -25.26 12.46 9.64
C TYR A 720 -25.33 12.50 11.16
N PHE A 721 -26.34 13.16 11.72
CA PHE A 721 -26.48 13.34 13.16
C PHE A 721 -26.45 12.02 13.93
N GLU A 722 -27.22 11.02 13.49
CA GLU A 722 -27.22 9.67 14.10
C GLU A 722 -25.81 9.05 14.17
N ASN A 723 -24.98 9.25 13.15
CA ASN A 723 -23.61 8.77 13.14
C ASN A 723 -22.71 9.58 14.08
N VAL A 724 -22.94 10.88 14.21
CA VAL A 724 -22.21 11.76 15.14
C VAL A 724 -22.48 11.33 16.58
N ILE A 725 -23.75 11.10 16.94
CA ILE A 725 -24.13 10.75 18.32
C ILE A 725 -24.14 9.24 18.60
N SER A 726 -23.70 8.41 17.66
CA SER A 726 -23.59 6.97 17.90
C SER A 726 -22.52 6.70 18.96
N GLY A 727 -22.79 5.69 19.81
CA GLY A 727 -21.84 5.20 20.82
C GLY A 727 -20.68 4.47 20.15
N ASP A 728 -19.74 5.23 19.61
CA ASP A 728 -18.59 4.71 18.88
C ASP A 728 -17.63 4.03 19.86
N PRO A 729 -17.43 2.70 19.79
CA PRO A 729 -16.58 1.99 20.72
C PRO A 729 -15.09 2.35 20.55
N PHE A 730 -14.72 3.02 19.45
CA PHE A 730 -13.34 3.40 19.11
C PHE A 730 -12.95 4.80 19.58
N LEU A 731 -13.90 5.56 20.12
CA LEU A 731 -13.64 6.84 20.78
C LEU A 731 -13.88 6.70 22.28
N SER A 732 -12.95 7.19 23.10
CA SER A 732 -13.10 7.23 24.56
C SER A 732 -13.99 8.40 24.99
N GLY A 733 -14.74 8.23 26.08
CA GLY A 733 -15.56 9.30 26.67
C GLY A 733 -17.06 9.02 26.64
N THR A 734 -17.85 10.00 27.09
CA THR A 734 -19.31 9.96 26.99
C THR A 734 -19.77 10.11 25.54
N VAL A 735 -21.03 9.77 25.24
CA VAL A 735 -21.61 9.93 23.89
C VAL A 735 -21.45 11.38 23.39
N GLN A 736 -21.60 12.35 24.28
CA GLN A 736 -21.44 13.78 24.00
C GLN A 736 -19.99 14.12 23.61
N GLN A 737 -19.01 13.63 24.37
CA GLN A 737 -17.59 13.85 24.08
C GLN A 737 -17.20 13.22 22.74
N LYS A 738 -17.66 12.00 22.47
CA LYS A 738 -17.42 11.30 21.19
C LYS A 738 -18.04 12.06 20.03
N ALA A 739 -19.24 12.61 20.20
CA ALA A 739 -19.92 13.42 19.19
C ALA A 739 -19.09 14.66 18.83
N LEU A 740 -18.59 15.41 19.82
CA LEU A 740 -17.69 16.54 19.56
C LEU A 740 -16.42 16.11 18.83
N THR A 741 -15.78 15.02 19.27
CA THR A 741 -14.57 14.49 18.62
C THR A 741 -14.82 14.13 17.16
N LYS A 742 -15.94 13.49 16.82
CA LYS A 742 -16.30 13.18 15.42
C LYS A 742 -16.50 14.45 14.57
N VAL A 743 -17.10 15.49 15.14
CA VAL A 743 -17.25 16.79 14.45
C VAL A 743 -15.88 17.43 14.21
N GLN A 744 -15.01 17.44 15.21
CA GLN A 744 -13.63 17.96 15.08
C GLN A 744 -12.82 17.18 14.03
N LEU A 745 -12.98 15.86 13.98
CA LEU A 745 -12.35 15.02 12.94
C LEU A 745 -12.88 15.39 11.55
N GLY A 746 -14.19 15.60 11.39
CA GLY A 746 -14.79 16.06 10.14
C GLY A 746 -14.24 17.42 9.69
N VAL A 747 -14.17 18.41 10.59
CA VAL A 747 -13.60 19.74 10.29
C VAL A 747 -12.12 19.64 9.92
N LYS A 748 -11.34 18.82 10.63
CA LYS A 748 -9.93 18.60 10.32
C LYS A 748 -9.74 17.94 8.96
N GLN A 749 -10.63 17.04 8.57
CA GLN A 749 -10.55 16.28 7.33
C GLN A 749 -11.00 17.07 6.11
N HIS A 750 -12.04 17.90 6.25
CA HIS A 750 -12.71 18.56 5.12
C HIS A 750 -12.61 20.09 5.14
N GLY A 751 -11.97 20.69 6.15
CA GLY A 751 -11.89 22.14 6.33
C GLY A 751 -13.13 22.77 6.96
N PHE A 752 -14.23 22.03 7.01
CA PHE A 752 -15.53 22.41 7.59
C PHE A 752 -16.31 21.14 7.98
N ALA A 753 -17.44 21.29 8.66
CA ALA A 753 -18.41 20.21 8.81
C ALA A 753 -19.84 20.66 8.48
N VAL A 754 -20.59 19.82 7.78
CA VAL A 754 -22.03 20.00 7.58
C VAL A 754 -22.72 18.77 8.15
N ILE A 755 -23.43 18.97 9.26
CA ILE A 755 -24.15 17.91 9.97
C ILE A 755 -25.59 17.90 9.46
N SER A 756 -25.93 16.84 8.72
CA SER A 756 -27.28 16.60 8.23
C SER A 756 -28.14 15.95 9.32
N LEU A 757 -29.37 16.46 9.45
CA LEU A 757 -30.39 16.09 10.42
C LEU A 757 -31.64 15.67 9.66
N GLN A 758 -32.42 14.75 10.21
CA GLN A 758 -33.77 14.45 9.73
C GLN A 758 -34.76 14.48 10.90
N ALA A 759 -36.03 14.81 10.62
CA ALA A 759 -37.07 14.83 11.65
C ALA A 759 -37.18 13.48 12.39
N SER A 760 -36.97 12.37 11.67
CA SER A 760 -36.97 11.01 12.22
C SER A 760 -35.88 10.76 13.27
N ASP A 761 -34.76 11.49 13.23
CA ASP A 761 -33.65 11.34 14.19
C ASP A 761 -34.05 11.78 15.61
N PHE A 762 -35.13 12.58 15.69
CA PHE A 762 -35.65 13.18 16.92
C PHE A 762 -37.06 12.68 17.27
N ALA A 763 -37.56 11.67 16.55
CA ALA A 763 -38.89 11.12 16.74
C ALA A 763 -38.83 9.83 17.57
N VAL A 764 -39.79 9.66 18.49
CA VAL A 764 -39.97 8.38 19.17
C VAL A 764 -40.34 7.31 18.15
N LYS A 765 -39.60 6.20 18.16
CA LYS A 765 -39.82 5.08 17.25
C LYS A 765 -40.27 3.85 18.04
N HIS A 766 -41.49 3.38 17.75
CA HIS A 766 -41.95 2.05 18.12
C HIS A 766 -41.75 1.11 16.93
N GLN A 767 -42.80 0.81 16.18
CA GLN A 767 -42.72 0.12 14.88
C GLN A 767 -42.55 1.12 13.73
N THR A 768 -43.22 2.26 13.81
CA THR A 768 -43.08 3.42 12.91
C THR A 768 -42.71 4.67 13.72
N PHE A 769 -42.16 5.69 13.05
CA PHE A 769 -41.91 6.99 13.67
C PHE A 769 -43.23 7.64 14.09
N GLN A 770 -43.31 8.02 15.36
CA GLN A 770 -44.44 8.76 15.91
C GLN A 770 -44.14 10.25 15.85
N ASN A 771 -45.18 11.07 15.69
CA ASN A 771 -45.07 12.53 15.79
C ASN A 771 -44.93 12.96 17.26
N GLU A 772 -43.94 12.41 17.94
CA GLU A 772 -43.60 12.59 19.34
C GLU A 772 -42.09 12.77 19.45
N VAL A 773 -41.66 13.72 20.26
CA VAL A 773 -40.25 14.13 20.38
C VAL A 773 -39.48 13.16 21.28
N ASP A 774 -38.37 12.62 20.80
CA ASP A 774 -37.34 11.99 21.63
C ASP A 774 -36.53 13.09 22.33
N GLN A 775 -36.91 13.40 23.56
CA GLN A 775 -36.26 14.44 24.36
C GLN A 775 -34.76 14.18 24.56
N ARG A 776 -34.33 12.90 24.63
CA ARG A 776 -32.91 12.55 24.82
C ARG A 776 -32.09 12.97 23.61
N LYS A 777 -32.63 12.81 22.40
CA LYS A 777 -31.97 13.22 21.15
C LYS A 777 -31.91 14.74 21.03
N ILE A 778 -32.94 15.45 21.46
CA ILE A 778 -32.94 16.92 21.56
C ILE A 778 -31.88 17.40 22.55
N ASP A 779 -31.75 16.76 23.71
CA ASP A 779 -30.74 17.13 24.71
C ASP A 779 -29.31 16.88 24.21
N LEU A 780 -29.09 15.77 23.48
CA LEU A 780 -27.82 15.50 22.80
C LEU A 780 -27.48 16.55 21.74
N LEU A 781 -28.46 17.00 20.95
CA LEU A 781 -28.28 18.08 19.98
C LEU A 781 -27.93 19.40 20.68
N LYS A 782 -28.62 19.75 21.77
CA LYS A 782 -28.31 20.94 22.58
C LYS A 782 -26.90 20.90 23.16
N SER A 783 -26.49 19.76 23.71
CA SER A 783 -25.12 19.54 24.19
C SER A 783 -24.11 19.73 23.06
N LEU A 784 -24.32 19.08 21.92
CA LEU A 784 -23.41 19.17 20.78
C LEU A 784 -23.25 20.61 20.28
N ILE A 785 -24.33 21.38 20.17
CA ILE A 785 -24.27 22.81 19.79
C ILE A 785 -23.43 23.60 20.80
N SER A 786 -23.64 23.37 22.09
CA SER A 786 -22.88 24.03 23.17
C SER A 786 -21.40 23.65 23.13
N ASP A 787 -21.10 22.37 22.92
CA ASP A 787 -19.75 21.81 22.89
C ASP A 787 -18.96 22.32 21.66
N ILE A 788 -19.61 22.40 20.49
CA ILE A 788 -19.01 22.98 19.28
C ILE A 788 -18.60 24.44 19.55
N ARG A 789 -19.49 25.26 20.11
CA ARG A 789 -19.18 26.67 20.45
C ARG A 789 -18.06 26.77 21.48
N SER A 790 -18.11 25.95 22.53
CA SER A 790 -17.12 25.95 23.60
C SER A 790 -15.74 25.51 23.12
N SER A 791 -15.68 24.71 22.06
CA SER A 791 -14.42 24.31 21.41
C SER A 791 -13.79 25.39 20.51
N GLY A 792 -14.44 26.54 20.33
CA GLY A 792 -13.96 27.63 19.48
C GLY A 792 -14.30 27.48 17.99
N MET A 793 -15.10 26.49 17.61
CA MET A 793 -15.62 26.36 16.24
C MET A 793 -16.80 27.31 16.01
N SER A 794 -16.86 27.92 14.82
CA SER A 794 -17.98 28.79 14.45
C SER A 794 -19.15 27.98 13.89
N ILE A 795 -20.37 28.22 14.35
CA ILE A 795 -21.57 27.63 13.72
C ILE A 795 -22.16 28.64 12.75
N VAL A 796 -22.27 28.26 11.47
CA VAL A 796 -22.59 29.16 10.35
C VAL A 796 -23.70 28.60 9.45
N PHE A 797 -24.31 29.46 8.62
CA PHE A 797 -25.16 28.95 7.54
C PHE A 797 -24.31 28.25 6.49
N LEU A 798 -24.87 27.22 5.86
CA LEU A 798 -24.18 26.38 4.89
C LEU A 798 -23.61 27.20 3.71
N GLU A 799 -24.37 28.20 3.26
CA GLU A 799 -23.98 29.14 2.19
C GLU A 799 -22.78 30.04 2.52
N MET A 800 -22.41 30.17 3.80
CA MET A 800 -21.24 30.97 4.21
C MET A 800 -19.93 30.19 4.10
N ILE A 801 -19.99 28.86 4.15
CA ILE A 801 -18.81 27.99 4.19
C ILE A 801 -17.85 28.29 3.03
N PRO A 802 -18.31 28.36 1.75
CA PRO A 802 -17.38 28.59 0.65
C PRO A 802 -16.62 29.92 0.76
N SER A 803 -17.30 31.00 1.17
CA SER A 803 -16.64 32.30 1.39
C SER A 803 -15.62 32.24 2.52
N MET A 804 -15.92 31.52 3.61
CA MET A 804 -14.99 31.40 4.74
C MET A 804 -13.79 30.50 4.40
N LEU A 805 -13.98 29.49 3.56
CA LEU A 805 -12.88 28.71 3.01
C LEU A 805 -12.01 29.57 2.09
N ASP A 806 -12.60 30.39 1.23
CA ASP A 806 -11.87 31.35 0.40
C ASP A 806 -11.07 32.33 1.30
N ASP A 807 -11.67 32.88 2.35
CA ASP A 807 -10.97 33.77 3.30
C ASP A 807 -9.81 33.06 4.01
N SER A 808 -9.92 31.76 4.29
CA SER A 808 -8.84 30.98 4.92
C SER A 808 -7.63 30.73 4.00
N LEU A 809 -7.77 30.94 2.69
CA LEU A 809 -6.66 30.91 1.73
C LEU A 809 -5.82 32.18 1.76
N ILE A 810 -6.31 33.24 2.40
CA ILE A 810 -5.66 34.53 2.44
C ILE A 810 -4.43 34.46 3.35
N SER A 811 -3.26 34.71 2.77
CA SER A 811 -2.01 34.84 3.51
C SER A 811 -1.32 36.13 3.09
N VAL A 812 -1.38 37.12 3.97
CA VAL A 812 -0.75 38.43 3.76
C VAL A 812 0.37 38.62 4.77
N PRO A 813 1.64 38.55 4.36
CA PRO A 813 2.75 38.86 5.24
C PRO A 813 2.62 40.24 5.86
N SER A 814 2.78 40.33 7.18
CA SER A 814 2.57 41.55 7.95
C SER A 814 3.44 42.72 7.49
N TRP A 815 4.63 42.45 6.95
CA TRP A 815 5.54 43.47 6.44
C TRP A 815 5.00 44.19 5.18
N ILE A 816 4.05 43.60 4.44
CA ILE A 816 3.39 44.24 3.28
C ILE A 816 2.56 45.46 3.74
N LYS A 817 2.12 45.50 5.00
CA LYS A 817 1.40 46.66 5.58
C LYS A 817 2.20 47.95 5.48
N ASN A 818 3.53 47.88 5.58
CA ASN A 818 4.39 49.06 5.43
C ASN A 818 4.32 49.65 4.02
N ASN A 819 4.30 48.78 3.00
CA ASN A 819 4.21 49.20 1.60
C ASN A 819 2.81 49.79 1.30
N ALA A 820 1.75 49.19 1.84
CA ALA A 820 0.39 49.74 1.73
C ALA A 820 0.25 51.11 2.40
N GLY A 821 0.88 51.29 3.57
CA GLY A 821 0.97 52.59 4.26
C GLY A 821 1.70 53.64 3.40
N TRP A 822 2.91 53.32 2.91
CA TRP A 822 3.67 54.21 2.03
C TRP A 822 2.92 54.58 0.74
N TRP A 823 2.16 53.64 0.17
CA TRP A 823 1.33 53.92 -0.99
C TRP A 823 0.21 54.89 -0.66
N SER A 824 -0.53 54.65 0.43
CA SER A 824 -1.63 55.52 0.86
C SER A 824 -1.18 56.94 1.20
N GLU A 825 0.05 57.10 1.71
CA GLU A 825 0.68 58.39 2.03
C GLU A 825 1.33 59.08 0.81
N GLY A 826 1.33 58.43 -0.36
CA GLY A 826 1.94 58.95 -1.59
C GLY A 826 3.46 58.90 -1.64
N LYS A 827 4.11 58.12 -0.76
CA LYS A 827 5.57 57.91 -0.73
C LYS A 827 6.05 56.93 -1.80
N ILE A 828 5.18 56.05 -2.27
CA ILE A 828 5.39 55.23 -3.46
C ILE A 828 4.25 55.46 -4.47
N THR A 829 4.58 55.36 -5.75
CA THR A 829 3.65 55.59 -6.86
C THR A 829 2.68 54.41 -7.02
N ASP A 830 1.56 54.68 -7.70
CA ASP A 830 0.57 53.66 -8.04
C ASP A 830 1.20 52.49 -8.82
N SER A 831 2.12 52.78 -9.76
CA SER A 831 2.82 51.77 -10.55
C SER A 831 3.78 50.91 -9.72
N GLU A 832 4.51 51.50 -8.77
CA GLU A 832 5.44 50.76 -7.90
C GLU A 832 4.66 49.82 -6.98
N PHE A 833 3.53 50.27 -6.44
CA PHE A 833 2.68 49.45 -5.58
C PHE A 833 2.03 48.30 -6.35
N THR A 834 1.45 48.56 -7.53
CA THR A 834 0.81 47.50 -8.34
C THR A 834 1.80 46.47 -8.84
N THR A 835 2.96 46.89 -9.35
CA THR A 835 4.02 45.96 -9.79
C THR A 835 4.53 45.10 -8.62
N GLY A 836 4.63 45.71 -7.43
CA GLY A 836 4.95 44.98 -6.21
C GLY A 836 3.90 43.93 -5.85
N LEU A 837 2.60 44.26 -5.96
CA LEU A 837 1.52 43.29 -5.73
C LEU A 837 1.54 42.14 -6.73
N GLU A 838 1.73 42.43 -8.02
CA GLU A 838 1.84 41.42 -9.09
C GLU A 838 2.98 40.44 -8.77
N PHE A 839 4.17 40.96 -8.49
CA PHE A 839 5.34 40.16 -8.12
C PHE A 839 5.07 39.27 -6.90
N LEU A 840 4.42 39.82 -5.87
CA LEU A 840 4.14 39.08 -4.63
C LEU A 840 3.10 37.98 -4.81
N ILE A 841 2.12 38.18 -5.70
CA ILE A 841 1.12 37.18 -6.06
C ILE A 841 1.77 36.07 -6.92
N GLU A 842 2.52 36.45 -7.96
CA GLU A 842 3.26 35.51 -8.82
C GLU A 842 4.22 34.60 -8.03
N HIS A 843 4.91 35.16 -7.04
CA HIS A 843 5.86 34.42 -6.20
C HIS A 843 5.21 33.75 -4.99
N LYS A 844 3.88 33.73 -4.89
CA LYS A 844 3.10 33.09 -3.81
C LYS A 844 3.42 33.61 -2.40
N VAL A 845 3.95 34.82 -2.32
CA VAL A 845 4.23 35.54 -1.08
C VAL A 845 2.94 36.18 -0.53
N LEU A 846 2.10 36.69 -1.43
CA LEU A 846 0.74 37.14 -1.15
C LEU A 846 -0.24 36.11 -1.71
N LYS A 847 -0.90 35.35 -0.85
CA LYS A 847 -1.92 34.38 -1.27
C LYS A 847 -3.30 35.02 -1.22
N ILE A 848 -4.02 34.97 -2.33
CA ILE A 848 -5.38 35.48 -2.47
C ILE A 848 -6.27 34.38 -3.04
N PRO A 849 -7.60 34.43 -2.81
CA PRO A 849 -8.52 33.48 -3.40
C PRO A 849 -8.48 33.58 -4.94
N PRO A 850 -8.81 32.50 -5.67
CA PRO A 850 -8.85 32.53 -7.13
C PRO A 850 -9.71 33.68 -7.66
N THR A 851 -9.15 34.52 -8.53
CA THR A 851 -9.82 35.72 -9.07
C THR A 851 -9.68 35.74 -10.58
N LYS A 852 -10.76 36.03 -11.29
CA LYS A 852 -10.78 36.07 -12.76
C LYS A 852 -10.19 37.39 -13.25
N VAL A 853 -9.17 37.32 -14.12
CA VAL A 853 -8.54 38.50 -14.71
C VAL A 853 -9.48 39.19 -15.70
N GLY A 854 -9.68 40.50 -15.52
CA GLY A 854 -10.47 41.34 -16.42
C GLY A 854 -9.78 41.60 -17.76
N THR A 855 -10.56 41.76 -18.84
CA THR A 855 -10.02 42.00 -20.20
C THR A 855 -10.04 43.47 -20.63
N GLY A 856 -10.44 44.41 -19.76
CA GLY A 856 -10.43 45.82 -20.10
C GLY A 856 -10.93 46.73 -18.98
N GLY A 857 -10.04 47.57 -18.46
CA GLY A 857 -10.36 48.66 -17.55
C GLY A 857 -9.35 49.80 -17.67
N THR A 858 -9.78 51.01 -17.31
CA THR A 858 -8.91 52.18 -17.20
C THR A 858 -7.77 51.91 -16.22
N LYS A 859 -6.52 52.24 -16.57
CA LYS A 859 -5.33 52.09 -15.69
C LYS A 859 -5.34 52.93 -14.41
N ASN A 860 -6.44 53.63 -14.11
CA ASN A 860 -6.55 54.50 -12.94
C ASN A 860 -7.10 53.71 -11.76
N ILE A 861 -6.33 53.68 -10.67
CA ILE A 861 -6.73 53.05 -9.41
C ILE A 861 -7.78 53.95 -8.71
N PRO A 862 -8.97 53.44 -8.39
CA PRO A 862 -9.96 54.17 -7.60
C PRO A 862 -9.41 54.57 -6.22
N SER A 863 -9.74 55.79 -5.77
CA SER A 863 -9.29 56.33 -4.49
C SER A 863 -9.71 55.48 -3.27
N TRP A 864 -10.83 54.77 -3.35
CA TRP A 864 -11.28 53.89 -2.27
C TRP A 864 -10.32 52.71 -2.02
N ILE A 865 -9.62 52.22 -3.04
CA ILE A 865 -8.63 51.14 -2.89
C ILE A 865 -7.42 51.66 -2.11
N LYS A 866 -7.00 52.89 -2.42
CA LYS A 866 -5.92 53.58 -1.73
C LYS A 866 -6.27 53.90 -0.27
N ASN A 867 -7.52 54.27 -0.01
CA ASN A 867 -8.03 54.44 1.36
C ASN A 867 -8.06 53.11 2.14
N ASN A 868 -8.50 52.01 1.52
CA ASN A 868 -8.50 50.69 2.14
C ASN A 868 -7.08 50.22 2.48
N ALA A 869 -6.10 50.48 1.61
CA ALA A 869 -4.68 50.19 1.91
C ALA A 869 -4.17 50.95 3.14
N GLY A 870 -4.55 52.23 3.28
CA GLY A 870 -4.27 53.02 4.48
C GLY A 870 -4.90 52.42 5.74
N TRP A 871 -6.22 52.16 5.71
CA TRP A 871 -6.94 51.55 6.82
C TRP A 871 -6.40 50.17 7.20
N TRP A 872 -5.96 49.37 6.22
CA TRP A 872 -5.36 48.06 6.48
C TRP A 872 -3.99 48.17 7.15
N SER A 873 -3.17 49.14 6.73
CA SER A 873 -1.87 49.43 7.35
C SER A 873 -2.01 49.87 8.82
N GLU A 874 -3.10 50.56 9.14
CA GLU A 874 -3.45 51.01 10.50
C GLU A 874 -4.18 49.93 11.33
N GLY A 875 -4.47 48.77 10.75
CA GLY A 875 -5.18 47.68 11.42
C GLY A 875 -6.69 47.91 11.62
N LYS A 876 -7.30 48.84 10.86
CA LYS A 876 -8.74 49.16 10.93
C LYS A 876 -9.63 48.24 10.11
N ILE A 877 -9.06 47.53 9.12
CA ILE A 877 -9.77 46.52 8.32
C ILE A 877 -8.96 45.21 8.27
N THR A 878 -9.61 44.09 7.97
CA THR A 878 -8.98 42.77 7.96
C THR A 878 -8.14 42.54 6.69
N ASP A 879 -7.29 41.51 6.72
CA ASP A 879 -6.54 41.08 5.53
C ASP A 879 -7.49 40.68 4.39
N ALA A 880 -8.64 40.08 4.70
CA ALA A 880 -9.68 39.77 3.73
C ALA A 880 -10.29 41.02 3.07
N ASP A 881 -10.52 42.08 3.85
CA ASP A 881 -11.06 43.34 3.32
C ASP A 881 -10.06 44.07 2.43
N PHE A 882 -8.77 43.99 2.76
CA PHE A 882 -7.69 44.51 1.91
C PHE A 882 -7.57 43.72 0.61
N VAL A 883 -7.59 42.39 0.69
CA VAL A 883 -7.50 41.49 -0.47
C VAL A 883 -8.67 41.69 -1.43
N LYS A 884 -9.89 41.98 -0.98
CA LYS A 884 -11.00 42.36 -1.88
C LYS A 884 -10.66 43.55 -2.77
N GLY A 885 -9.89 44.52 -2.26
CA GLY A 885 -9.37 45.64 -3.06
C GLY A 885 -8.40 45.19 -4.15
N ILE A 886 -7.55 44.21 -3.85
CA ILE A 886 -6.62 43.59 -4.80
C ILE A 886 -7.37 42.77 -5.86
N GLN A 887 -8.35 41.96 -5.44
CA GLN A 887 -9.19 41.19 -6.35
C GLN A 887 -9.91 42.12 -7.34
N TYR A 888 -10.41 43.27 -6.88
CA TYR A 888 -10.99 44.28 -7.77
C TYR A 888 -9.98 44.78 -8.81
N LEU A 889 -8.72 45.04 -8.42
CA LEU A 889 -7.68 45.45 -9.37
C LEU A 889 -7.44 44.40 -10.45
N ILE A 890 -7.49 43.12 -10.10
CA ILE A 890 -7.33 41.98 -11.03
C ILE A 890 -8.56 41.86 -11.95
N GLU A 891 -9.77 41.89 -11.37
CA GLU A 891 -11.04 41.76 -12.09
C GLU A 891 -11.28 42.88 -13.11
N ASN A 892 -10.69 44.05 -12.87
CA ASN A 892 -10.78 45.20 -13.77
C ASN A 892 -9.55 45.33 -14.69
N GLY A 893 -8.60 44.37 -14.65
CA GLY A 893 -7.39 44.36 -15.49
C GLY A 893 -6.44 45.54 -15.21
N ILE A 894 -6.49 46.10 -14.00
CA ILE A 894 -5.55 47.14 -13.54
C ILE A 894 -4.20 46.51 -13.18
N ILE A 895 -4.23 45.29 -12.63
CA ILE A 895 -3.05 44.44 -12.41
C ILE A 895 -3.24 43.09 -13.10
N SER A 896 -2.15 42.51 -13.58
CA SER A 896 -2.10 41.21 -14.27
C SER A 896 -1.34 40.22 -13.40
N VAL A 897 -1.94 39.05 -13.14
CA VAL A 897 -1.39 38.00 -12.28
C VAL A 897 -1.60 36.60 -12.84
#